data_AF-A0A6L7THT1-F1
#
_entry.id   AF-A0A6L7THT1-F1
#
_cell.length_a   1.000
_cell.length_b   1.000
_cell.length_c   1.000
_cell.angle_alpha   90.00
_cell.angle_beta   90.00
_cell.angle_gamma   90.00
#
_symmetry.space_group_name_H-M   'P 1'
#
loop_
_entity.id
_entity.type
_entity.pdbx_description
1 polymer ?
#
loop_
_entity_poly.entity_id
_entity_poly.type
_entity_poly.pdbx_seq_one_letter_code
_entity_poly.pdbx_strand_id
1 'polypeptide(L)'
;MIKHKLNGCLMTPMISYLKALGLLKILSEKDPDAVACWEDDIFVIHTEMSREGIVEFILKEYRPTPIISPWSYNKFIKTSKLIKELPDEQRFNPYRTTAKQMEDVFTKFSNLLGIKEIKKPNVEKNKSLLLKICRNDLPDEIIPWLDTICVITATKPKFAPVLGSGGNDGNFDIAENFLKKIHKVLDQEEEIAKKWIESAMYGEIVPLLKGTTIGHNPEGVGGPNSGEGFKGLPLSNPWDYILAIEGTMLFAGSVSKHLSVNIGYAAFPFTAETSNAGYVTASNEEKGTDSRGEIWLPIWKNPATYKEIRHIFNEGRIQIGRRQAKTGTDFARAVITLGTERGIEKFQRFCILKRKGLDYLAVNAGTIPVTDKESTAMLLNEIDAWYRPIIQKSGDKSSPKSLQLVRNLDESIMSFSTAREKRKSMLQILVNVAKLEQYMVNQKDGTPLQSLSEQWLAECDDNTPEFRLAASVASIQGIRKNLENIEVKNGRIVQKLGSVRCVWNPNETTISNMNNVLQRRALDGKMELLDRVPISGLIPVQLGDVFEFLHGFLDMQKLGDLIPALSLIRVTKDVKYSWKNTRDKAELLQLPEAYCTLKLVCPPDKDEKIPYDISVINHLAARRINDAYLAASRTLQSHGLQPLRYSKKSGNAKKTTMSDNVKERLMPSLLFTLSCDVRKKILRDTIAYEESNSRGHA
;
A
#
# COMPACT_ATOMS: atom_id res chain seq x y z
N MET A 1 -40.63 8.99 4.09
CA MET A 1 -39.54 9.22 5.05
C MET A 1 -39.04 10.66 4.98
N ILE A 2 -38.91 11.31 6.14
CA ILE A 2 -38.34 12.65 6.35
C ILE A 2 -36.81 12.52 6.30
N LYS A 3 -36.14 13.44 5.59
CA LYS A 3 -34.67 13.51 5.52
C LYS A 3 -34.13 14.39 6.64
N HIS A 4 -33.25 13.82 7.47
CA HIS A 4 -32.56 14.51 8.57
C HIS A 4 -31.07 14.62 8.26
N LYS A 5 -30.56 15.85 8.12
CA LYS A 5 -29.12 16.12 7.96
C LYS A 5 -28.49 16.33 9.34
N LEU A 6 -27.68 15.37 9.78
CA LEU A 6 -27.16 15.34 11.14
C LEU A 6 -25.79 16.02 11.21
N ASN A 7 -25.75 17.36 11.23
CA ASN A 7 -24.47 18.11 11.20
C ASN A 7 -23.56 17.84 12.41
N GLY A 8 -24.08 17.26 13.50
CA GLY A 8 -23.26 16.78 14.62
C GLY A 8 -22.54 15.46 14.33
N CYS A 9 -22.93 14.74 13.27
CA CYS A 9 -22.45 13.42 12.89
C CYS A 9 -21.65 13.48 11.58
N LEU A 10 -20.33 13.54 11.72
CA LEU A 10 -19.35 13.71 10.64
C LEU A 10 -18.51 12.45 10.47
N MET A 11 -17.86 12.29 9.31
CA MET A 11 -16.92 11.18 9.09
C MET A 11 -15.70 11.22 10.03
N THR A 12 -15.36 12.39 10.57
CA THR A 12 -14.24 12.65 11.48
C THR A 12 -14.63 13.68 12.53
N PRO A 13 -14.17 13.57 13.79
CA PRO A 13 -13.32 12.52 14.36
C PRO A 13 -14.05 11.18 14.53
N MET A 14 -13.33 10.09 14.85
CA MET A 14 -13.89 8.72 14.92
C MET A 14 -15.12 8.61 15.83
N ILE A 15 -15.17 9.36 16.95
CA ILE A 15 -16.35 9.39 17.83
C ILE A 15 -17.62 9.82 17.09
N SER A 16 -17.49 10.75 16.13
CA SER A 16 -18.62 11.31 15.38
C SER A 16 -19.18 10.29 14.39
N TYR A 17 -18.29 9.55 13.73
CA TYR A 17 -18.67 8.42 12.89
C TYR A 17 -19.35 7.29 13.69
N LEU A 18 -18.78 6.92 14.84
CA LEU A 18 -19.39 5.91 15.73
C LEU A 18 -20.75 6.37 16.24
N LYS A 19 -20.91 7.64 16.59
CA LYS A 19 -22.19 8.22 16.98
C LYS A 19 -23.24 8.10 15.88
N ALA A 20 -22.89 8.40 14.63
CA ALA A 20 -23.78 8.21 13.47
C ALA A 20 -24.30 6.78 13.39
N LEU A 21 -23.40 5.80 13.53
CA LEU A 21 -23.77 4.38 13.53
C LEU A 21 -24.68 4.00 14.70
N GLY A 22 -24.41 4.54 15.89
CA GLY A 22 -25.24 4.32 17.08
C GLY A 22 -26.64 4.89 16.95
N LEU A 23 -26.77 6.08 16.35
CA LEU A 23 -28.07 6.68 16.03
C LEU A 23 -28.87 5.79 15.08
N LEU A 24 -28.26 5.32 13.98
CA LEU A 24 -28.93 4.43 13.05
C LEU A 24 -29.39 3.13 13.74
N LYS A 25 -28.52 2.53 14.59
CA LYS A 25 -28.88 1.36 15.40
C LYS A 25 -30.12 1.63 16.25
N ILE A 26 -30.08 2.69 17.05
CA ILE A 26 -31.14 3.02 18.02
C ILE A 26 -32.45 3.32 17.30
N LEU A 27 -32.42 4.14 16.25
CA LEU A 27 -33.63 4.50 15.51
C LEU A 27 -34.24 3.28 14.80
N SER A 28 -33.42 2.33 14.35
CA SER A 28 -33.91 1.10 13.72
C SER A 28 -34.72 0.20 14.67
N GLU A 29 -34.65 0.41 15.98
CA GLU A 29 -35.49 -0.29 16.96
C GLU A 29 -36.95 0.17 16.90
N LYS A 30 -37.19 1.43 16.51
CA LYS A 30 -38.53 2.03 16.37
C LYS A 30 -39.02 2.06 14.92
N ASP A 31 -38.10 2.36 14.00
CA ASP A 31 -38.35 2.44 12.55
C ASP A 31 -37.35 1.52 11.81
N PRO A 32 -37.70 0.22 11.64
CA PRO A 32 -36.81 -0.75 10.99
C PRO A 32 -36.46 -0.41 9.54
N ASP A 33 -37.28 0.42 8.87
CA ASP A 33 -37.11 0.86 7.49
C ASP A 33 -36.28 2.14 7.38
N ALA A 34 -35.82 2.70 8.51
CA ALA A 34 -34.90 3.83 8.52
C ALA A 34 -33.61 3.50 7.77
N VAL A 35 -33.28 4.33 6.79
CA VAL A 35 -32.07 4.21 5.95
C VAL A 35 -31.14 5.39 6.17
N ALA A 36 -29.84 5.18 6.04
CA ALA A 36 -28.85 6.25 6.19
C ALA A 36 -27.74 6.18 5.14
N CYS A 37 -27.14 7.32 4.88
CA CYS A 37 -25.97 7.48 3.99
C CYS A 37 -25.10 8.66 4.40
N TRP A 38 -23.97 8.80 3.72
CA TRP A 38 -23.09 9.95 3.84
C TRP A 38 -23.28 10.90 2.65
N GLU A 39 -23.56 12.17 2.94
CA GLU A 39 -23.65 13.26 1.97
C GLU A 39 -22.72 14.41 2.41
N ASP A 40 -21.78 14.83 1.56
CA ASP A 40 -20.83 15.91 1.87
C ASP A 40 -20.15 15.73 3.25
N ASP A 41 -19.71 14.50 3.53
CA ASP A 41 -19.06 14.08 4.79
C ASP A 41 -19.94 14.16 6.05
N ILE A 42 -21.25 14.39 5.89
CA ILE A 42 -22.28 14.46 6.94
C ILE A 42 -23.17 13.22 6.86
N PHE A 43 -23.55 12.67 8.02
CA PHE A 43 -24.48 11.55 8.09
C PHE A 43 -25.92 12.02 7.88
N VAL A 44 -26.65 11.36 7.00
CA VAL A 44 -28.04 11.65 6.66
C VAL A 44 -28.89 10.43 6.98
N ILE A 45 -29.99 10.63 7.70
CA ILE A 45 -30.97 9.57 8.01
C ILE A 45 -32.30 9.93 7.37
N HIS A 46 -32.94 8.93 6.74
CA HIS A 46 -34.33 8.98 6.32
C HIS A 46 -35.15 8.08 7.23
N THR A 47 -36.15 8.65 7.89
CA THR A 47 -37.05 7.93 8.84
C THR A 47 -38.43 8.55 8.80
N GLU A 48 -39.47 7.86 9.26
CA GLU A 48 -40.81 8.44 9.42
C GLU A 48 -40.90 9.44 10.58
N MET A 49 -39.95 9.40 11.52
CA MET A 49 -39.96 10.23 12.72
C MET A 49 -39.63 11.69 12.41
N SER A 50 -40.36 12.62 13.05
CA SER A 50 -39.99 14.05 13.05
C SER A 50 -38.74 14.29 13.90
N ARG A 51 -38.16 15.49 13.80
CA ARG A 51 -37.00 15.88 14.61
C ARG A 51 -37.31 15.77 16.11
N GLU A 52 -38.46 16.28 16.53
CA GLU A 52 -38.94 16.24 17.92
C GLU A 52 -39.23 14.80 18.35
N GLY A 53 -39.82 14.00 17.46
CA GLY A 53 -40.08 12.57 17.71
C GLY A 53 -38.80 11.77 17.95
N ILE A 54 -37.73 12.06 17.19
CA ILE A 54 -36.42 11.42 17.41
C ILE A 54 -35.85 11.76 18.78
N VAL A 55 -35.86 13.06 19.15
CA VAL A 55 -35.32 13.53 20.43
C VAL A 55 -36.10 12.91 21.60
N GLU A 56 -37.44 12.91 21.51
CA GLU A 56 -38.30 12.33 22.54
C GLU A 56 -38.07 10.82 22.71
N PHE A 57 -37.96 10.08 21.60
CA PHE A 57 -37.67 8.64 21.61
C PHE A 57 -36.32 8.34 22.27
N ILE A 58 -35.25 9.04 21.87
CA ILE A 58 -33.91 8.84 22.45
C ILE A 58 -33.91 9.15 23.94
N LEU A 59 -34.67 10.16 24.37
CA LEU A 59 -34.70 10.54 25.78
C LEU A 59 -35.49 9.55 26.65
N LYS A 60 -36.67 9.12 26.19
CA LYS A 60 -37.65 8.41 27.03
C LYS A 60 -37.77 6.92 26.75
N GLU A 61 -37.62 6.50 25.50
CA GLU A 61 -37.92 5.12 25.07
C GLU A 61 -36.67 4.28 24.76
N TYR A 62 -35.57 4.92 24.33
CA TYR A 62 -34.32 4.24 24.01
C TYR A 62 -33.89 3.26 25.11
N ARG A 63 -33.59 2.02 24.70
CA ARG A 63 -33.18 0.92 25.56
C ARG A 63 -31.67 0.70 25.48
N PRO A 64 -30.88 1.14 26.49
CA PRO A 64 -29.43 1.02 26.41
C PRO A 64 -28.94 -0.43 26.37
N THR A 65 -27.97 -0.71 25.49
CA THR A 65 -27.35 -2.04 25.38
C THR A 65 -26.62 -2.39 26.68
N PRO A 66 -26.79 -3.60 27.25
CA PRO A 66 -26.13 -3.99 28.50
C PRO A 66 -24.61 -4.11 28.35
N ILE A 67 -23.90 -3.03 28.65
CA ILE A 67 -22.43 -2.93 28.60
C ILE A 67 -21.85 -3.09 30.01
N ILE A 68 -21.10 -4.17 30.25
CA ILE A 68 -20.39 -4.46 31.51
C ILE A 68 -18.96 -4.95 31.24
N SER A 69 -18.10 -4.95 32.26
CA SER A 69 -16.70 -5.44 32.15
C SER A 69 -16.55 -6.83 32.77
N PRO A 70 -16.83 -7.93 32.02
CA PRO A 70 -16.96 -9.27 32.62
C PRO A 70 -15.63 -9.85 33.12
N TRP A 71 -14.48 -9.39 32.60
CA TRP A 71 -13.14 -9.86 33.01
C TRP A 71 -12.48 -8.99 34.08
N SER A 72 -13.23 -8.15 34.79
CA SER A 72 -12.70 -7.40 35.92
C SER A 72 -13.72 -7.31 37.03
N TYR A 73 -13.57 -8.18 38.04
CA TYR A 73 -14.48 -8.25 39.18
C TYR A 73 -14.65 -6.89 39.89
N ASN A 74 -13.56 -6.18 40.17
CA ASN A 74 -13.62 -4.87 40.83
C ASN A 74 -14.37 -3.81 40.00
N LYS A 75 -14.20 -3.82 38.67
CA LYS A 75 -14.89 -2.87 37.78
C LYS A 75 -16.36 -3.25 37.60
N PHE A 76 -16.64 -4.55 37.52
CA PHE A 76 -18.00 -5.06 37.55
C PHE A 76 -18.74 -4.65 38.82
N ILE A 77 -18.15 -4.76 40.02
CA ILE A 77 -18.81 -4.32 41.27
C ILE A 77 -19.22 -2.84 41.19
N LYS A 78 -18.33 -1.96 40.70
CA LYS A 78 -18.66 -0.53 40.52
C LYS A 78 -19.82 -0.35 39.54
N THR A 79 -19.81 -1.08 38.44
CA THR A 79 -20.84 -1.05 37.41
C THR A 79 -22.18 -1.58 37.96
N SER A 80 -22.18 -2.69 38.71
CA SER A 80 -23.35 -3.28 39.38
C SER A 80 -24.00 -2.30 40.36
N LYS A 81 -23.21 -1.52 41.11
CA LYS A 81 -23.75 -0.44 41.97
C LYS A 81 -24.51 0.61 41.15
N LEU A 82 -23.90 1.12 40.07
CA LEU A 82 -24.56 2.06 39.17
C LEU A 82 -25.84 1.48 38.54
N ILE A 83 -25.88 0.18 38.22
CA ILE A 83 -27.07 -0.48 37.68
C ILE A 83 -28.20 -0.52 38.70
N LYS A 84 -27.89 -0.74 39.99
CA LYS A 84 -28.89 -0.76 41.07
C LYS A 84 -29.55 0.61 41.25
N GLU A 85 -28.81 1.68 41.03
CA GLU A 85 -29.26 3.08 41.13
C GLU A 85 -30.09 3.57 39.93
N LEU A 86 -30.19 2.79 38.84
CA LEU A 86 -31.04 3.18 37.70
C LEU A 86 -32.53 3.28 38.11
N PRO A 87 -33.34 4.07 37.40
CA PRO A 87 -34.79 4.09 37.57
C PRO A 87 -35.44 2.72 37.35
N ASP A 88 -36.58 2.47 37.99
CA ASP A 88 -37.38 1.26 37.78
C ASP A 88 -38.24 1.37 36.51
N GLU A 89 -37.56 1.42 35.37
CA GLU A 89 -38.16 1.51 34.04
C GLU A 89 -37.84 0.25 33.22
N GLN A 90 -38.81 -0.21 32.42
CA GLN A 90 -38.68 -1.42 31.60
C GLN A 90 -37.45 -1.40 30.67
N ARG A 91 -37.04 -0.21 30.21
CA ARG A 91 -35.88 -0.03 29.33
C ARG A 91 -34.54 -0.40 29.99
N PHE A 92 -34.46 -0.44 31.32
CA PHE A 92 -33.25 -0.85 32.04
C PHE A 92 -33.29 -2.32 32.51
N ASN A 93 -34.39 -3.05 32.27
CA ASN A 93 -34.50 -4.46 32.65
C ASN A 93 -33.38 -5.35 32.08
N PRO A 94 -32.96 -5.22 30.79
CA PRO A 94 -31.85 -5.99 30.27
C PRO A 94 -30.58 -5.81 31.11
N TYR A 95 -30.25 -4.58 31.51
CA TYR A 95 -29.11 -4.27 32.36
C TYR A 95 -29.17 -4.95 33.72
N ARG A 96 -30.34 -4.92 34.38
CA ARG A 96 -30.53 -5.56 35.70
C ARG A 96 -30.40 -7.08 35.58
N THR A 97 -31.02 -7.68 34.56
CA THR A 97 -30.93 -9.13 34.29
C THR A 97 -29.49 -9.55 34.04
N THR A 98 -28.78 -8.83 33.17
CA THR A 98 -27.36 -9.09 32.87
C THR A 98 -26.48 -8.95 34.12
N ALA A 99 -26.69 -7.92 34.94
CA ALA A 99 -25.92 -7.75 36.18
C ALA A 99 -26.12 -8.90 37.16
N LYS A 100 -27.36 -9.33 37.36
CA LYS A 100 -27.70 -10.47 38.24
C LYS A 100 -27.03 -11.76 37.74
N GLN A 101 -27.19 -12.08 36.45
CA GLN A 101 -26.56 -13.29 35.89
C GLN A 101 -25.03 -13.21 35.91
N MET A 102 -24.44 -12.02 35.80
CA MET A 102 -22.99 -11.87 35.94
C MET A 102 -22.50 -12.17 37.37
N GLU A 103 -23.29 -11.87 38.41
CA GLU A 103 -23.00 -12.29 39.79
C GLU A 103 -22.99 -13.82 39.91
N ASP A 104 -23.94 -14.50 39.25
CA ASP A 104 -23.99 -15.97 39.17
C ASP A 104 -22.78 -16.54 38.41
N VAL A 105 -22.37 -15.92 37.31
CA VAL A 105 -21.17 -16.28 36.53
C VAL A 105 -19.91 -16.19 37.38
N PHE A 106 -19.75 -15.13 38.17
CA PHE A 106 -18.60 -15.00 39.08
C PHE A 106 -18.61 -16.07 40.17
N THR A 107 -19.77 -16.39 40.73
CA THR A 107 -19.93 -17.47 41.71
C THR A 107 -19.56 -18.83 41.13
N LYS A 108 -20.01 -19.13 39.91
CA LYS A 108 -19.64 -20.35 39.18
C LYS A 108 -18.14 -20.39 38.90
N PHE A 109 -17.56 -19.26 38.48
CA PHE A 109 -16.12 -19.14 38.23
C PHE A 109 -15.27 -19.35 39.50
N SER A 110 -15.67 -18.79 40.64
CA SER A 110 -14.96 -19.00 41.91
C SER A 110 -15.04 -20.45 42.38
N ASN A 111 -16.20 -21.09 42.23
CA ASN A 111 -16.40 -22.50 42.57
C ASN A 111 -15.53 -23.42 41.69
N LEU A 112 -15.49 -23.18 40.38
CA LEU A 112 -14.65 -23.96 39.45
C LEU A 112 -13.14 -23.84 39.75
N LEU A 113 -12.71 -22.70 40.30
CA LEU A 113 -11.31 -22.49 40.69
C LEU A 113 -11.02 -22.88 42.14
N GLY A 114 -12.03 -23.26 42.92
CA GLY A 114 -11.88 -23.56 44.35
C GLY A 114 -11.40 -22.37 45.19
N ILE A 115 -11.76 -21.14 44.78
CA ILE A 115 -11.33 -19.91 45.47
C ILE A 115 -12.49 -19.26 46.23
N LYS A 116 -12.20 -18.70 47.40
CA LYS A 116 -13.17 -17.95 48.21
C LYS A 116 -13.35 -16.51 47.74
N GLU A 117 -12.32 -15.91 47.14
CA GLU A 117 -12.31 -14.51 46.72
C GLU A 117 -11.69 -14.37 45.34
N ILE A 118 -12.33 -13.59 44.46
CA ILE A 118 -11.87 -13.35 43.09
C ILE A 118 -10.91 -12.16 43.08
N LYS A 119 -9.63 -12.42 42.88
CA LYS A 119 -8.60 -11.37 42.71
C LYS A 119 -8.18 -11.26 41.25
N LYS A 120 -7.57 -10.12 40.91
CA LYS A 120 -7.08 -9.82 39.55
C LYS A 120 -6.23 -10.96 38.95
N PRO A 121 -5.27 -11.59 39.67
CA PRO A 121 -4.48 -12.70 39.11
C PRO A 121 -5.31 -13.94 38.75
N ASN A 122 -6.40 -14.21 39.48
CA ASN A 122 -7.29 -15.33 39.17
C ASN A 122 -7.94 -15.15 37.80
N VAL A 123 -8.43 -13.94 37.52
CA VAL A 123 -9.09 -13.59 36.26
C VAL A 123 -8.09 -13.52 35.11
N GLU A 124 -6.91 -12.93 35.30
CA GLU A 124 -5.90 -12.84 34.23
C GLU A 124 -5.41 -14.22 33.77
N LYS A 125 -5.16 -15.14 34.71
CA LYS A 125 -4.72 -16.51 34.39
C LYS A 125 -5.82 -17.35 33.73
N ASN A 126 -7.08 -17.07 34.05
CA ASN A 126 -8.22 -17.88 33.60
C ASN A 126 -9.20 -17.09 32.72
N LYS A 127 -8.73 -16.05 32.02
CA LYS A 127 -9.58 -15.13 31.24
C LYS A 127 -10.39 -15.86 30.17
N SER A 128 -9.79 -16.84 29.51
CA SER A 128 -10.46 -17.68 28.51
C SER A 128 -11.59 -18.53 29.11
N LEU A 129 -11.42 -19.03 30.34
CA LEU A 129 -12.46 -19.79 31.02
C LEU A 129 -13.64 -18.88 31.38
N LEU A 130 -13.36 -17.73 32.01
CA LEU A 130 -14.40 -16.77 32.39
C LEU A 130 -15.22 -16.29 31.18
N LEU A 131 -14.57 -15.97 30.07
CA LEU A 131 -15.24 -15.56 28.83
C LEU A 131 -16.13 -16.67 28.23
N LYS A 132 -15.75 -17.95 28.37
CA LYS A 132 -16.59 -19.08 27.93
C LYS A 132 -17.83 -19.21 28.81
N ILE A 133 -17.68 -19.07 30.13
CA ILE A 133 -18.82 -19.08 31.06
C ILE A 133 -19.76 -17.91 30.74
N CYS A 134 -19.21 -16.70 30.55
CA CYS A 134 -20.00 -15.53 30.17
C CYS A 134 -20.81 -15.77 28.89
N ARG A 135 -20.20 -16.36 27.85
CA ARG A 135 -20.90 -16.65 26.59
C ARG A 135 -21.99 -17.73 26.72
N ASN A 136 -21.87 -18.65 27.68
CA ASN A 136 -22.83 -19.73 27.86
C ASN A 136 -24.00 -19.34 28.76
N ASP A 137 -23.76 -18.48 29.74
CA ASP A 137 -24.68 -18.27 30.86
C ASP A 137 -25.32 -16.86 30.89
N LEU A 138 -24.76 -15.87 30.17
CA LEU A 138 -25.33 -14.51 30.12
C LEU A 138 -26.44 -14.39 29.07
N PRO A 139 -27.31 -13.36 29.16
CA PRO A 139 -28.42 -13.18 28.22
C PRO A 139 -27.94 -12.86 26.79
N ASP A 140 -28.77 -13.15 25.80
CA ASP A 140 -28.46 -12.85 24.40
C ASP A 140 -28.22 -11.35 24.15
N GLU A 141 -28.83 -10.47 24.94
CA GLU A 141 -28.70 -9.01 24.81
C GLU A 141 -27.26 -8.48 25.05
N ILE A 142 -26.42 -9.20 25.81
CA ILE A 142 -25.02 -8.80 26.03
C ILE A 142 -24.06 -9.39 24.99
N ILE A 143 -24.48 -10.40 24.23
CA ILE A 143 -23.60 -11.09 23.28
C ILE A 143 -23.00 -10.13 22.23
N PRO A 144 -23.75 -9.16 21.66
CA PRO A 144 -23.16 -8.17 20.75
C PRO A 144 -22.00 -7.39 21.39
N TRP A 145 -22.11 -7.03 22.67
CA TRP A 145 -21.02 -6.39 23.41
C TRP A 145 -19.81 -7.32 23.54
N LEU A 146 -20.02 -8.58 23.95
CA LEU A 146 -18.95 -9.58 24.07
C LEU A 146 -18.21 -9.84 22.76
N ASP A 147 -18.95 -9.90 21.65
CA ASP A 147 -18.39 -10.10 20.32
C ASP A 147 -17.59 -8.86 19.87
N THR A 148 -18.06 -7.67 20.20
CA THR A 148 -17.40 -6.41 19.86
C THR A 148 -16.10 -6.21 20.62
N ILE A 149 -16.06 -6.52 21.92
CA ILE A 149 -14.86 -6.33 22.73
C ILE A 149 -13.82 -7.42 22.53
N CYS A 150 -14.23 -8.66 22.24
CA CYS A 150 -13.32 -9.80 22.30
C CYS A 150 -13.73 -11.03 21.47
N VAL A 151 -12.75 -11.58 20.75
CA VAL A 151 -12.83 -12.90 20.11
C VAL A 151 -11.97 -13.90 20.87
N ILE A 152 -12.54 -15.06 21.22
CA ILE A 152 -11.83 -16.16 21.84
C ILE A 152 -11.14 -16.99 20.73
N THR A 153 -9.81 -16.98 20.69
CA THR A 153 -9.03 -17.84 19.78
C THR A 153 -8.58 -19.11 20.47
N ALA A 154 -7.95 -20.04 19.72
CA ALA A 154 -7.43 -21.30 20.27
C ALA A 154 -6.36 -21.10 21.35
N THR A 155 -5.65 -19.96 21.35
CA THR A 155 -4.56 -19.69 22.30
C THR A 155 -4.98 -18.71 23.39
N LYS A 156 -5.40 -17.50 22.99
CA LYS A 156 -5.77 -16.42 23.92
C LYS A 156 -6.89 -15.53 23.37
N PRO A 157 -7.60 -14.81 24.24
CA PRO A 157 -8.55 -13.79 23.81
C PRO A 157 -7.82 -12.67 23.05
N LYS A 158 -8.45 -12.16 21.99
CA LYS A 158 -7.97 -11.02 21.20
C LYS A 158 -9.02 -9.92 21.26
N PHE A 159 -8.59 -8.68 21.45
CA PHE A 159 -9.47 -7.53 21.66
C PHE A 159 -9.56 -6.67 20.42
N ALA A 160 -10.72 -6.04 20.21
CA ALA A 160 -10.92 -5.10 19.11
C ALA A 160 -10.10 -3.82 19.33
N PRO A 161 -9.34 -3.35 18.32
CA PRO A 161 -8.61 -2.08 18.39
C PRO A 161 -9.47 -0.89 18.81
N VAL A 162 -10.74 -0.85 18.37
CA VAL A 162 -11.69 0.23 18.67
C VAL A 162 -12.01 0.32 20.16
N LEU A 163 -11.98 -0.78 20.93
CA LEU A 163 -12.33 -0.76 22.37
C LEU A 163 -11.14 -1.08 23.28
N GLY A 164 -9.93 -0.88 22.77
CA GLY A 164 -8.69 -1.05 23.51
C GLY A 164 -8.48 -2.49 24.02
N SER A 165 -8.18 -2.64 25.31
CA SER A 165 -7.84 -3.93 25.92
C SER A 165 -9.07 -4.71 26.44
N GLY A 166 -10.11 -4.75 25.60
CA GLY A 166 -11.43 -5.23 25.94
C GLY A 166 -12.11 -4.23 26.85
N GLY A 167 -12.87 -3.30 26.27
CA GLY A 167 -13.63 -2.29 27.03
C GLY A 167 -12.78 -1.33 27.87
N ASN A 168 -11.48 -1.21 27.60
CA ASN A 168 -10.54 -0.47 28.45
C ASN A 168 -9.50 0.27 27.63
N ASP A 169 -9.42 1.59 27.83
CA ASP A 169 -8.39 2.43 27.24
C ASP A 169 -7.50 3.05 28.34
N GLY A 170 -6.33 2.44 28.56
CA GLY A 170 -5.50 2.77 29.71
C GLY A 170 -6.24 2.53 31.03
N ASN A 171 -6.44 3.58 31.82
CA ASN A 171 -7.21 3.52 33.06
C ASN A 171 -8.71 3.79 32.88
N PHE A 172 -9.14 4.15 31.67
CA PHE A 172 -10.52 4.47 31.35
C PHE A 172 -11.32 3.19 31.06
N ASP A 173 -12.26 2.84 31.95
CA ASP A 173 -13.18 1.71 31.74
C ASP A 173 -14.44 2.17 31.00
N ILE A 174 -14.73 1.52 29.88
CA ILE A 174 -15.79 1.97 28.96
C ILE A 174 -17.17 1.75 29.56
N ALA A 175 -17.39 0.62 30.24
CA ALA A 175 -18.67 0.23 30.81
C ALA A 175 -19.08 1.13 32.00
N GLU A 176 -18.16 1.33 32.95
CA GLU A 176 -18.36 2.23 34.10
C GLU A 176 -18.66 3.65 33.61
N ASN A 177 -17.92 4.12 32.60
CA ASN A 177 -18.16 5.44 32.04
C ASN A 177 -19.50 5.54 31.32
N PHE A 178 -19.89 4.53 30.54
CA PHE A 178 -21.17 4.51 29.83
C PHE A 178 -22.36 4.71 30.79
N LEU A 179 -22.40 3.94 31.88
CA LEU A 179 -23.44 4.09 32.90
C LEU A 179 -23.37 5.44 33.63
N LYS A 180 -22.17 5.95 33.93
CA LYS A 180 -22.05 7.30 34.52
C LYS A 180 -22.60 8.38 33.60
N LYS A 181 -22.46 8.24 32.27
CA LYS A 181 -23.04 9.17 31.31
C LYS A 181 -24.55 9.03 31.23
N ILE A 182 -25.09 7.80 31.31
CA ILE A 182 -26.54 7.58 31.39
C ILE A 182 -27.13 8.27 32.62
N HIS A 183 -26.58 8.01 33.82
CA HIS A 183 -26.98 8.70 35.05
C HIS A 183 -26.93 10.21 34.90
N LYS A 184 -25.83 10.73 34.33
CA LYS A 184 -25.67 12.16 34.09
C LYS A 184 -26.72 12.76 33.16
N VAL A 185 -27.33 11.99 32.26
CA VAL A 185 -28.45 12.47 31.43
C VAL A 185 -29.77 12.38 32.19
N LEU A 186 -29.99 11.29 32.94
CA LEU A 186 -31.21 11.07 33.73
C LEU A 186 -31.37 12.09 34.87
N ASP A 187 -30.27 12.51 35.48
CA ASP A 187 -30.24 13.44 36.61
C ASP A 187 -30.44 14.92 36.19
N GLN A 188 -30.61 15.20 34.90
CA GLN A 188 -30.70 16.57 34.37
C GLN A 188 -32.13 16.94 34.03
N GLU A 189 -32.38 18.25 33.98
CA GLU A 189 -33.66 18.76 33.49
C GLU A 189 -33.90 18.31 32.04
N GLU A 190 -35.14 17.90 31.75
CA GLU A 190 -35.53 17.33 30.46
C GLU A 190 -35.13 18.25 29.30
N GLU A 191 -35.30 19.56 29.44
CA GLU A 191 -34.95 20.56 28.44
C GLU A 191 -33.45 20.61 28.13
N ILE A 192 -32.60 20.45 29.16
CA ILE A 192 -31.14 20.40 28.99
C ILE A 192 -30.74 19.08 28.32
N ALA A 193 -31.34 17.97 28.75
CA ALA A 193 -31.09 16.66 28.15
C ALA A 193 -31.50 16.62 26.66
N LYS A 194 -32.62 17.26 26.30
CA LYS A 194 -33.07 17.46 24.91
C LYS A 194 -32.05 18.24 24.10
N LYS A 195 -31.60 19.40 24.59
CA LYS A 195 -30.56 20.21 23.93
C LYS A 195 -29.26 19.45 23.73
N TRP A 196 -28.87 18.57 24.65
CA TRP A 196 -27.70 17.72 24.45
C TRP A 196 -27.90 16.67 23.34
N ILE A 197 -29.10 16.12 23.17
CA ILE A 197 -29.40 15.24 22.02
C ILE A 197 -29.33 16.03 20.72
N GLU A 198 -29.95 17.21 20.68
CA GLU A 198 -29.92 18.08 19.51
C GLU A 198 -28.51 18.53 19.15
N SER A 199 -27.68 18.83 20.15
CA SER A 199 -26.25 19.10 19.95
C SER A 199 -25.52 17.90 19.33
N ALA A 200 -25.75 16.69 19.87
CA ALA A 200 -25.12 15.47 19.36
C ALA A 200 -25.53 15.17 17.91
N MET A 201 -26.79 15.39 17.55
CA MET A 201 -27.34 15.08 16.23
C MET A 201 -27.11 16.21 15.21
N TYR A 202 -27.49 17.43 15.54
CA TYR A 202 -27.55 18.57 14.61
C TYR A 202 -26.41 19.58 14.79
N GLY A 203 -25.51 19.35 15.75
CA GLY A 203 -24.35 20.23 15.98
C GLY A 203 -24.72 21.55 16.66
N GLU A 204 -25.84 21.60 17.37
CA GLU A 204 -26.24 22.78 18.11
C GLU A 204 -25.27 23.09 19.26
N ILE A 205 -25.06 24.39 19.50
CA ILE A 205 -24.12 24.86 20.50
C ILE A 205 -24.76 24.75 21.88
N VAL A 206 -24.16 23.95 22.76
CA VAL A 206 -24.61 23.77 24.15
C VAL A 206 -23.42 23.84 25.10
N PRO A 207 -23.64 24.24 26.36
CA PRO A 207 -22.61 24.13 27.40
C PRO A 207 -22.18 22.66 27.56
N LEU A 208 -20.90 22.42 27.28
CA LEU A 208 -20.30 21.09 27.44
C LEU A 208 -19.92 20.84 28.90
N LEU A 209 -20.01 19.58 29.31
CA LEU A 209 -19.73 19.19 30.68
C LEU A 209 -18.26 18.81 30.84
N LYS A 210 -17.68 19.14 31.99
CA LYS A 210 -16.40 18.56 32.42
C LYS A 210 -16.55 17.04 32.50
N GLY A 211 -15.73 16.33 31.76
CA GLY A 211 -15.82 14.88 31.66
C GLY A 211 -14.81 14.30 30.68
N THR A 212 -14.24 13.16 31.04
CA THR A 212 -13.33 12.41 30.17
C THR A 212 -14.11 11.65 29.10
N THR A 213 -13.58 11.70 27.88
CA THR A 213 -14.03 10.93 26.73
C THR A 213 -13.02 9.83 26.39
N ILE A 214 -13.40 8.92 25.49
CA ILE A 214 -12.49 7.91 24.92
C ILE A 214 -11.58 8.56 23.87
N GLY A 215 -10.41 7.97 23.63
CA GLY A 215 -9.43 8.47 22.65
C GLY A 215 -9.89 8.60 21.20
N HIS A 216 -11.14 8.24 20.89
CA HIS A 216 -11.80 8.49 19.59
C HIS A 216 -12.19 9.96 19.38
N ASN A 217 -12.13 10.78 20.43
CA ASN A 217 -12.33 12.21 20.36
C ASN A 217 -11.05 12.96 20.76
N PRO A 218 -10.06 13.12 19.86
CA PRO A 218 -8.80 13.81 20.19
C PRO A 218 -9.00 15.20 20.79
N GLU A 219 -10.03 15.93 20.37
CA GLU A 219 -10.34 17.29 20.81
C GLU A 219 -10.96 17.30 22.22
N GLY A 220 -11.85 16.35 22.53
CA GLY A 220 -12.55 16.27 23.81
C GLY A 220 -11.73 15.68 24.97
N VAL A 221 -10.58 15.06 24.71
CA VAL A 221 -9.71 14.48 25.77
C VAL A 221 -9.01 15.58 26.60
N GLY A 222 -8.98 16.82 26.10
CA GLY A 222 -8.26 17.93 26.71
C GLY A 222 -6.74 17.70 26.71
N GLY A 223 -5.99 18.60 27.33
CA GLY A 223 -4.52 18.53 27.35
C GLY A 223 -3.81 19.81 26.93
N PRO A 224 -2.48 19.76 26.74
CA PRO A 224 -1.71 20.92 26.33
C PRO A 224 -2.27 21.52 25.03
N ASN A 225 -2.49 22.84 25.00
CA ASN A 225 -3.02 23.59 23.85
C ASN A 225 -4.46 23.23 23.41
N SER A 226 -5.25 22.57 24.25
CA SER A 226 -6.65 22.19 23.93
C SER A 226 -7.71 23.20 24.45
N GLY A 227 -7.33 24.44 24.75
CA GLY A 227 -8.23 25.48 25.27
C GLY A 227 -7.49 26.80 25.53
N GLU A 228 -8.16 27.80 26.09
CA GLU A 228 -7.51 29.05 26.50
C GLU A 228 -6.48 28.79 27.61
N GLY A 229 -5.21 29.14 27.37
CA GLY A 229 -4.07 28.88 28.26
C GLY A 229 -3.23 27.64 27.89
N PHE A 230 -2.34 27.21 28.78
CA PHE A 230 -1.38 26.11 28.49
C PHE A 230 -2.01 24.70 28.53
N LYS A 231 -3.25 24.53 29.04
CA LYS A 231 -3.92 23.22 29.15
C LYS A 231 -5.46 23.38 29.14
N GLY A 232 -6.13 22.75 28.17
CA GLY A 232 -7.59 22.70 28.09
C GLY A 232 -8.22 21.65 29.01
N LEU A 233 -9.43 21.93 29.49
CA LEU A 233 -10.24 20.98 30.26
C LEU A 233 -10.90 19.96 29.32
N PRO A 234 -11.04 18.68 29.74
CA PRO A 234 -11.82 17.71 28.98
C PRO A 234 -13.30 18.05 29.10
N LEU A 235 -13.87 18.52 28.00
CA LEU A 235 -15.29 18.88 27.87
C LEU A 235 -15.95 17.93 26.87
N SER A 236 -17.10 17.36 27.23
CA SER A 236 -17.85 16.46 26.33
C SER A 236 -19.34 16.49 26.60
N ASN A 237 -20.12 16.24 25.55
CA ASN A 237 -21.54 15.95 25.64
C ASN A 237 -21.70 14.45 25.99
N PRO A 238 -22.46 14.09 27.05
CA PRO A 238 -22.69 12.69 27.42
C PRO A 238 -23.28 11.84 26.29
N TRP A 239 -24.16 12.41 25.47
CA TRP A 239 -24.80 11.69 24.37
C TRP A 239 -23.83 11.31 23.26
N ASP A 240 -22.79 12.11 22.99
CA ASP A 240 -21.75 11.73 22.03
C ASP A 240 -21.09 10.40 22.41
N TYR A 241 -20.83 10.22 23.71
CA TYR A 241 -20.24 8.99 24.22
C TYR A 241 -21.22 7.82 24.18
N ILE A 242 -22.46 8.02 24.66
CA ILE A 242 -23.48 6.97 24.67
C ILE A 242 -23.73 6.45 23.25
N LEU A 243 -24.02 7.35 22.31
CA LEU A 243 -24.28 7.01 20.92
C LEU A 243 -23.06 6.37 20.26
N ALA A 244 -21.84 6.88 20.51
CA ALA A 244 -20.64 6.28 19.95
C ALA A 244 -20.43 4.83 20.42
N ILE A 245 -20.62 4.53 21.71
CA ILE A 245 -20.47 3.16 22.20
C ILE A 245 -21.54 2.23 21.61
N GLU A 246 -22.78 2.70 21.46
CA GLU A 246 -23.83 1.95 20.76
C GLU A 246 -23.44 1.63 19.30
N GLY A 247 -22.81 2.59 18.60
CA GLY A 247 -22.31 2.37 17.24
C GLY A 247 -21.16 1.37 17.14
N THR A 248 -20.42 1.14 18.22
CA THR A 248 -19.34 0.13 18.21
C THR A 248 -19.88 -1.29 18.06
N MET A 249 -21.18 -1.55 18.29
CA MET A 249 -21.78 -2.89 18.20
C MET A 249 -21.70 -3.50 16.79
N LEU A 250 -21.48 -2.67 15.76
CA LEU A 250 -21.23 -3.13 14.39
C LEU A 250 -19.84 -3.78 14.22
N PHE A 251 -18.90 -3.60 15.15
CA PHE A 251 -17.55 -4.14 15.09
C PHE A 251 -17.40 -5.51 15.76
N ALA A 252 -18.50 -6.26 15.88
CA ALA A 252 -18.51 -7.62 16.38
C ALA A 252 -17.45 -8.49 15.66
N GLY A 253 -16.49 -9.00 16.43
CA GLY A 253 -15.41 -9.84 15.93
C GLY A 253 -15.83 -11.29 15.74
N SER A 254 -15.05 -12.02 14.93
CA SER A 254 -15.29 -13.44 14.62
C SER A 254 -13.99 -14.23 14.52
N VAL A 255 -14.09 -15.57 14.64
CA VAL A 255 -12.95 -16.48 14.43
C VAL A 255 -12.87 -16.86 12.96
N SER A 256 -11.75 -16.56 12.32
CA SER A 256 -11.44 -17.03 10.95
C SER A 256 -10.46 -18.20 11.01
N LYS A 257 -10.72 -19.27 10.24
CA LYS A 257 -9.85 -20.45 10.12
C LYS A 257 -9.15 -20.46 8.77
N HIS A 258 -7.86 -20.77 8.75
CA HIS A 258 -7.15 -21.09 7.52
C HIS A 258 -7.23 -22.60 7.28
N LEU A 259 -7.69 -23.06 6.12
CA LEU A 259 -7.89 -24.49 5.83
C LEU A 259 -6.60 -25.33 5.97
N SER A 260 -5.43 -24.72 5.82
CA SER A 260 -4.13 -25.42 5.92
C SER A 260 -3.44 -25.33 7.29
N VAL A 261 -3.96 -24.53 8.23
CA VAL A 261 -3.38 -24.37 9.57
C VAL A 261 -4.52 -24.31 10.58
N ASN A 262 -4.61 -25.30 11.48
CA ASN A 262 -5.65 -25.44 12.52
C ASN A 262 -5.65 -24.32 13.59
N ILE A 263 -5.03 -23.16 13.32
CA ILE A 263 -4.96 -22.01 14.21
C ILE A 263 -5.97 -20.97 13.72
N GLY A 264 -7.03 -20.75 14.51
CA GLY A 264 -8.00 -19.67 14.27
C GLY A 264 -7.43 -18.31 14.67
N TYR A 265 -7.65 -17.29 13.83
CA TYR A 265 -7.28 -15.89 14.10
C TYR A 265 -8.54 -15.06 14.38
N ALA A 266 -8.42 -14.08 15.26
CA ALA A 266 -9.47 -13.09 15.47
C ALA A 266 -9.48 -12.11 14.29
N ALA A 267 -10.67 -11.90 13.72
CA ALA A 267 -10.90 -10.89 12.70
C ALA A 267 -11.98 -9.94 13.19
N PHE A 268 -11.66 -8.65 13.22
CA PHE A 268 -12.61 -7.57 13.48
C PHE A 268 -12.91 -6.83 12.17
N PRO A 269 -14.13 -6.30 12.00
CA PRO A 269 -14.51 -5.56 10.80
C PRO A 269 -13.57 -4.38 10.53
N PHE A 270 -13.01 -4.35 9.32
CA PHE A 270 -12.19 -3.26 8.80
C PHE A 270 -10.97 -2.86 9.64
N THR A 271 -10.39 -3.81 10.38
CA THR A 271 -9.18 -3.57 11.17
C THR A 271 -7.94 -4.12 10.48
N ALA A 272 -6.85 -3.36 10.54
CA ALA A 272 -5.53 -3.76 10.02
C ALA A 272 -4.44 -3.54 11.09
N GLU A 273 -3.31 -4.21 10.93
CA GLU A 273 -2.07 -3.85 11.60
C GLU A 273 -1.50 -2.55 11.02
N THR A 274 -0.84 -1.77 11.87
CA THR A 274 -0.28 -0.46 11.50
C THR A 274 0.80 -0.58 10.44
N SER A 275 0.64 0.19 9.37
CA SER A 275 1.63 0.39 8.33
C SER A 275 2.31 1.75 8.51
N ASN A 276 3.61 1.83 8.22
CA ASN A 276 4.35 3.11 8.29
C ASN A 276 4.06 4.03 7.10
N ALA A 277 3.19 3.61 6.18
CA ALA A 277 2.88 4.31 4.95
C ALA A 277 1.62 5.17 5.05
N GLY A 278 1.65 6.33 4.39
CA GLY A 278 0.51 7.25 4.32
C GLY A 278 0.17 7.95 5.63
N TYR A 279 1.09 7.96 6.62
CA TYR A 279 0.98 8.76 7.83
C TYR A 279 2.30 9.52 8.04
N VAL A 280 2.27 10.83 7.78
CA VAL A 280 3.48 11.69 7.62
C VAL A 280 4.31 11.78 8.90
N THR A 281 3.70 11.59 10.07
CA THR A 281 4.36 11.64 11.38
C THR A 281 4.71 10.26 11.96
N ALA A 282 4.55 9.17 11.20
CA ALA A 282 4.89 7.81 11.64
C ALA A 282 6.38 7.71 11.99
N SER A 283 6.68 7.58 13.28
CA SER A 283 8.02 7.20 13.73
C SER A 283 8.17 5.68 13.73
N ASN A 284 9.40 5.16 13.61
CA ASN A 284 9.63 3.71 13.70
C ASN A 284 9.29 3.15 15.09
N GLU A 285 9.23 4.01 16.11
CA GLU A 285 8.86 3.67 17.50
C GLU A 285 7.34 3.47 17.66
N GLU A 286 6.53 3.96 16.71
CA GLU A 286 5.08 3.73 16.69
C GLU A 286 4.70 2.32 16.17
N LYS A 287 5.68 1.48 15.79
CA LYS A 287 5.47 0.04 15.55
C LYS A 287 5.56 -0.77 16.84
N GLY A 288 4.67 -1.74 16.99
CA GLY A 288 4.70 -2.68 18.11
C GLY A 288 3.79 -2.27 19.26
N THR A 289 4.32 -2.09 20.47
CA THR A 289 3.51 -1.86 21.69
C THR A 289 2.78 -0.52 21.71
N ASP A 290 3.19 0.42 20.85
CA ASP A 290 2.76 1.82 20.91
C ASP A 290 1.71 2.16 19.84
N SER A 291 1.25 1.17 19.07
CA SER A 291 0.06 1.26 18.22
C SER A 291 -0.87 0.06 18.43
N ARG A 292 -2.18 0.31 18.36
CA ARG A 292 -3.22 -0.74 18.44
C ARG A 292 -3.76 -1.18 17.08
N GLY A 293 -3.18 -0.68 15.98
CA GLY A 293 -3.62 -0.98 14.62
C GLY A 293 -4.28 0.21 13.92
N GLU A 294 -4.85 -0.08 12.76
CA GLU A 294 -5.62 0.85 11.93
C GLU A 294 -7.08 0.39 11.81
N ILE A 295 -7.98 1.35 11.64
CA ILE A 295 -9.40 1.13 11.40
C ILE A 295 -9.80 1.87 10.12
N TRP A 296 -10.51 1.18 9.23
CA TRP A 296 -10.90 1.66 7.92
C TRP A 296 -12.42 1.75 7.83
N LEU A 297 -12.98 2.93 8.06
CA LEU A 297 -14.42 3.11 8.18
C LEU A 297 -15.06 3.32 6.78
N PRO A 298 -16.00 2.47 6.35
CA PRO A 298 -16.62 2.60 5.04
C PRO A 298 -17.51 3.84 4.96
N ILE A 299 -17.43 4.56 3.86
CA ILE A 299 -18.30 5.71 3.54
C ILE A 299 -19.11 5.32 2.30
N TRP A 300 -20.43 5.36 2.42
CA TRP A 300 -21.37 4.96 1.37
C TRP A 300 -22.36 6.08 1.06
N LYS A 301 -22.75 6.19 -0.22
CA LYS A 301 -23.65 7.25 -0.71
C LYS A 301 -25.10 6.81 -0.82
N ASN A 302 -25.34 5.53 -1.11
CA ASN A 302 -26.69 5.03 -1.29
C ASN A 302 -27.33 4.75 0.07
N PRO A 303 -28.52 5.29 0.39
CA PRO A 303 -29.20 5.02 1.65
C PRO A 303 -29.33 3.51 1.91
N ALA A 304 -28.95 3.08 3.10
CA ALA A 304 -28.98 1.68 3.52
C ALA A 304 -29.52 1.54 4.95
N THR A 305 -30.28 0.48 5.18
CA THR A 305 -30.86 0.13 6.47
C THR A 305 -29.79 -0.31 7.46
N TYR A 306 -30.09 -0.25 8.77
CA TYR A 306 -29.20 -0.80 9.79
C TYR A 306 -28.83 -2.27 9.53
N LYS A 307 -29.77 -3.07 9.00
CA LYS A 307 -29.56 -4.49 8.67
C LYS A 307 -28.53 -4.67 7.55
N GLU A 308 -28.60 -3.86 6.50
CA GLU A 308 -27.64 -3.88 5.39
C GLU A 308 -26.25 -3.42 5.85
N ILE A 309 -26.17 -2.35 6.64
CA ILE A 309 -24.91 -1.89 7.22
C ILE A 309 -24.30 -2.97 8.12
N ARG A 310 -25.11 -3.62 8.97
CA ARG A 310 -24.65 -4.75 9.80
C ARG A 310 -24.12 -5.90 8.95
N HIS A 311 -24.75 -6.20 7.81
CA HIS A 311 -24.25 -7.22 6.89
C HIS A 311 -22.89 -6.84 6.30
N ILE A 312 -22.71 -5.59 5.85
CA ILE A 312 -21.42 -5.07 5.35
C ILE A 312 -20.31 -5.19 6.41
N PHE A 313 -20.60 -4.82 7.66
CA PHE A 313 -19.63 -4.92 8.75
C PHE A 313 -19.29 -6.38 9.10
N ASN A 314 -20.27 -7.28 9.13
CA ASN A 314 -20.02 -8.71 9.35
C ASN A 314 -19.14 -9.32 8.26
N GLU A 315 -19.25 -8.82 7.02
CA GLU A 315 -18.40 -9.18 5.89
C GLU A 315 -17.13 -8.32 5.76
N GLY A 316 -16.85 -7.41 6.70
CA GLY A 316 -15.78 -6.41 6.68
C GLY A 316 -14.35 -6.99 6.77
N ARG A 317 -14.15 -8.22 6.30
CA ARG A 317 -12.87 -8.92 6.19
C ARG A 317 -12.32 -8.71 4.79
N ILE A 318 -11.51 -7.68 4.65
CA ILE A 318 -10.91 -7.33 3.37
C ILE A 318 -9.88 -8.40 2.95
N GLN A 319 -9.93 -8.80 1.69
CA GLN A 319 -9.04 -9.79 1.08
C GLN A 319 -8.23 -9.19 -0.06
N ILE A 320 -7.01 -9.68 -0.22
CA ILE A 320 -6.15 -9.41 -1.37
C ILE A 320 -5.84 -10.73 -2.08
N GLY A 321 -6.30 -10.86 -3.33
CA GLY A 321 -6.26 -12.12 -4.05
C GLY A 321 -6.98 -13.24 -3.29
N ARG A 322 -6.22 -14.22 -2.78
CA ARG A 322 -6.76 -15.39 -2.05
C ARG A 322 -6.53 -15.34 -0.53
N ARG A 323 -6.02 -14.24 0.01
CA ARG A 323 -5.68 -14.11 1.44
C ARG A 323 -6.34 -12.90 2.08
N GLN A 324 -6.47 -12.92 3.40
CA GLN A 324 -6.90 -11.76 4.16
C GLN A 324 -5.82 -10.65 4.14
N ALA A 325 -6.26 -9.40 4.04
CA ALA A 325 -5.42 -8.23 4.23
C ALA A 325 -4.98 -8.13 5.70
N LYS A 326 -3.69 -7.87 5.95
CA LYS A 326 -3.16 -7.79 7.31
C LYS A 326 -2.73 -6.38 7.70
N THR A 327 -2.06 -5.67 6.81
CA THR A 327 -1.50 -4.33 7.07
C THR A 327 -2.34 -3.24 6.42
N GLY A 328 -2.16 -1.98 6.83
CA GLY A 328 -2.74 -0.83 6.13
C GLY A 328 -2.44 -0.81 4.63
N THR A 329 -1.22 -1.17 4.22
CA THR A 329 -0.85 -1.30 2.79
C THR A 329 -1.63 -2.41 2.08
N ASP A 330 -1.84 -3.56 2.74
CA ASP A 330 -2.70 -4.63 2.18
C ASP A 330 -4.15 -4.14 2.03
N PHE A 331 -4.66 -3.39 3.01
CA PHE A 331 -6.00 -2.79 2.95
C PHE A 331 -6.11 -1.83 1.77
N ALA A 332 -5.17 -0.92 1.59
CA ALA A 332 -5.15 0.00 0.45
C ALA A 332 -5.16 -0.74 -0.89
N ARG A 333 -4.33 -1.78 -1.04
CA ARG A 333 -4.29 -2.64 -2.24
C ARG A 333 -5.59 -3.38 -2.48
N ALA A 334 -6.24 -3.86 -1.43
CA ALA A 334 -7.49 -4.58 -1.57
C ALA A 334 -8.64 -3.63 -1.94
N VAL A 335 -8.72 -2.45 -1.32
CA VAL A 335 -9.75 -1.43 -1.59
C VAL A 335 -9.78 -1.01 -3.06
N ILE A 336 -8.62 -0.77 -3.67
CA ILE A 336 -8.51 -0.42 -5.10
C ILE A 336 -8.87 -1.59 -6.04
N THR A 337 -8.88 -2.83 -5.54
CA THR A 337 -9.28 -4.02 -6.31
C THR A 337 -10.71 -4.49 -6.02
N LEU A 338 -11.35 -3.97 -4.97
CA LEU A 338 -12.63 -4.47 -4.44
C LEU A 338 -13.82 -4.12 -5.36
N GLY A 339 -13.69 -3.04 -6.14
CA GLY A 339 -14.77 -2.49 -6.95
C GLY A 339 -15.87 -1.82 -6.12
N THR A 340 -16.76 -1.09 -6.80
CA THR A 340 -17.88 -0.33 -6.22
C THR A 340 -19.11 -1.19 -5.90
N GLU A 341 -19.06 -2.50 -6.17
CA GLU A 341 -20.19 -3.46 -6.06
C GLU A 341 -20.84 -3.52 -4.66
N ARG A 342 -20.17 -3.01 -3.62
CA ARG A 342 -20.70 -2.96 -2.24
C ARG A 342 -21.35 -1.63 -1.84
N GLY A 343 -21.51 -0.68 -2.78
CA GLY A 343 -22.07 0.66 -2.50
C GLY A 343 -21.18 1.56 -1.64
N ILE A 344 -19.96 1.10 -1.29
CA ILE A 344 -18.96 1.88 -0.57
C ILE A 344 -18.20 2.74 -1.58
N GLU A 345 -18.17 4.05 -1.33
CA GLU A 345 -17.48 5.04 -2.16
C GLU A 345 -16.01 5.19 -1.74
N LYS A 346 -15.74 5.25 -0.44
CA LYS A 346 -14.39 5.47 0.09
C LYS A 346 -14.27 4.87 1.48
N PHE A 347 -13.04 4.72 1.96
CA PHE A 347 -12.75 4.37 3.35
C PHE A 347 -12.07 5.55 4.05
N GLN A 348 -12.57 5.93 5.22
CA GLN A 348 -11.92 6.86 6.13
C GLN A 348 -10.97 6.08 7.04
N ARG A 349 -9.67 6.37 6.93
CA ARG A 349 -8.61 5.65 7.64
C ARG A 349 -8.28 6.34 8.96
N PHE A 350 -8.13 5.55 10.03
CA PHE A 350 -7.67 6.01 11.33
C PHE A 350 -6.55 5.11 11.87
N CYS A 351 -5.50 5.73 12.41
CA CYS A 351 -4.43 5.03 13.13
C CYS A 351 -4.68 5.17 14.65
N ILE A 352 -4.66 4.06 15.40
CA ILE A 352 -4.78 4.09 16.86
C ILE A 352 -3.37 4.14 17.47
N LEU A 353 -2.96 5.32 17.93
CA LEU A 353 -1.59 5.62 18.34
C LEU A 353 -1.53 6.01 19.81
N LYS A 354 -0.53 5.50 20.53
CA LYS A 354 -0.22 5.88 21.90
C LYS A 354 0.38 7.29 21.91
N ARG A 355 -0.14 8.19 22.75
CA ARG A 355 0.35 9.58 22.81
C ARG A 355 0.94 9.95 24.16
N LYS A 356 0.29 9.56 25.26
CA LYS A 356 0.76 9.89 26.62
C LYS A 356 0.49 8.72 27.57
N GLY A 357 1.55 8.13 28.12
CA GLY A 357 1.40 6.98 29.01
C GLY A 357 0.69 5.82 28.32
N LEU A 358 -0.48 5.41 28.83
CA LEU A 358 -1.30 4.33 28.28
C LEU A 358 -2.53 4.86 27.51
N ASP A 359 -2.57 6.15 27.18
CA ASP A 359 -3.67 6.79 26.45
C ASP A 359 -3.42 6.69 24.94
N TYR A 360 -4.40 6.16 24.21
CA TYR A 360 -4.36 5.96 22.76
C TYR A 360 -5.34 6.91 22.10
N LEU A 361 -4.96 7.53 20.99
CA LEU A 361 -5.83 8.40 20.20
C LEU A 361 -6.09 7.80 18.82
N ALA A 362 -7.32 7.94 18.33
CA ALA A 362 -7.65 7.68 16.94
C ALA A 362 -7.31 8.90 16.10
N VAL A 363 -6.20 8.82 15.35
CA VAL A 363 -5.71 9.90 14.49
C VAL A 363 -6.19 9.67 13.07
N ASN A 364 -6.80 10.69 12.46
CA ASN A 364 -7.19 10.66 11.05
C ASN A 364 -5.95 10.48 10.17
N ALA A 365 -5.94 9.44 9.32
CA ALA A 365 -4.86 9.09 8.42
C ALA A 365 -5.27 9.19 6.93
N GLY A 366 -6.29 9.99 6.63
CA GLY A 366 -6.77 10.27 5.28
C GLY A 366 -7.91 9.37 4.81
N THR A 367 -8.34 9.58 3.57
CA THR A 367 -9.36 8.78 2.90
C THR A 367 -8.77 8.04 1.71
N ILE A 368 -9.31 6.85 1.41
CA ILE A 368 -8.95 6.07 0.23
C ILE A 368 -10.21 5.79 -0.58
N PRO A 369 -10.30 6.29 -1.82
CA PRO A 369 -11.46 6.04 -2.67
C PRO A 369 -11.51 4.56 -3.10
N VAL A 370 -12.71 4.00 -3.11
CA VAL A 370 -12.99 2.75 -3.82
C VAL A 370 -13.08 3.11 -5.30
N THR A 371 -12.32 2.41 -6.12
CA THR A 371 -12.32 2.59 -7.58
C THR A 371 -12.86 1.35 -8.25
N ASP A 372 -13.44 1.51 -9.44
CA ASP A 372 -13.88 0.36 -10.25
C ASP A 372 -12.66 -0.53 -10.54
N LYS A 373 -12.86 -1.86 -10.45
CA LYS A 373 -11.82 -2.92 -10.52
C LYS A 373 -10.66 -2.50 -11.44
N GLU A 374 -9.64 -1.89 -10.86
CA GLU A 374 -8.56 -1.29 -11.62
C GLU A 374 -7.64 -2.43 -12.05
N SER A 375 -7.67 -2.82 -13.33
CA SER A 375 -6.83 -3.92 -13.85
C SER A 375 -5.35 -3.70 -13.54
N THR A 376 -4.92 -2.43 -13.53
CA THR A 376 -3.57 -2.00 -13.14
C THR A 376 -3.25 -2.35 -11.69
N ALA A 377 -4.20 -2.18 -10.76
CA ALA A 377 -4.00 -2.55 -9.36
C ALA A 377 -3.85 -4.07 -9.17
N MET A 378 -4.46 -4.88 -10.04
CA MET A 378 -4.31 -6.35 -9.98
C MET A 378 -2.88 -6.80 -10.25
N LEU A 379 -2.07 -6.02 -10.98
CA LEU A 379 -0.65 -6.30 -11.21
C LEU A 379 0.15 -6.35 -9.90
N LEU A 380 -0.28 -5.60 -8.87
CA LEU A 380 0.35 -5.64 -7.55
C LEU A 380 0.22 -7.01 -6.87
N ASN A 381 -0.65 -7.90 -7.35
CA ASN A 381 -0.72 -9.28 -6.84
C ASN A 381 0.50 -10.11 -7.27
N GLU A 382 1.14 -9.78 -8.40
CA GLU A 382 2.31 -10.52 -8.91
C GLU A 382 3.53 -10.39 -7.99
N ILE A 383 3.67 -9.27 -7.30
CA ILE A 383 4.76 -9.05 -6.32
C ILE A 383 4.44 -9.64 -4.94
N ASP A 384 3.19 -10.03 -4.64
CA ASP A 384 2.75 -10.36 -3.28
C ASP A 384 3.51 -11.56 -2.68
N ALA A 385 3.69 -12.61 -3.48
CA ALA A 385 4.35 -13.84 -3.04
C ALA A 385 5.84 -13.62 -2.70
N TRP A 386 6.49 -12.66 -3.37
CA TRP A 386 7.87 -12.27 -3.12
C TRP A 386 7.99 -11.25 -1.98
N TYR A 387 7.09 -10.27 -1.93
CA TYR A 387 7.16 -9.16 -0.97
C TYR A 387 6.79 -9.58 0.45
N ARG A 388 5.79 -10.47 0.61
CA ARG A 388 5.27 -10.86 1.92
C ARG A 388 6.32 -11.51 2.85
N PRO A 389 7.14 -12.49 2.39
CA PRO A 389 8.22 -13.03 3.23
C PRO A 389 9.25 -11.97 3.65
N ILE A 390 9.48 -10.94 2.83
CA ILE A 390 10.39 -9.84 3.16
C ILE A 390 9.82 -9.05 4.34
N ILE A 391 8.57 -8.60 4.25
CA ILE A 391 7.90 -7.87 5.33
C ILE A 391 7.86 -8.69 6.63
N GLN A 392 7.57 -9.99 6.56
CA GLN A 392 7.52 -10.85 7.75
C GLN A 392 8.87 -11.01 8.45
N LYS A 393 9.97 -10.94 7.68
CA LYS A 393 11.33 -10.96 8.21
C LYS A 393 11.82 -9.57 8.62
N SER A 394 11.16 -8.51 8.14
CA SER A 394 11.46 -7.12 8.49
C SER A 394 10.99 -6.79 9.91
N GLY A 395 11.93 -6.65 10.84
CA GLY A 395 11.68 -6.29 12.23
C GLY A 395 12.91 -5.64 12.88
N ASP A 396 12.99 -5.63 14.20
CA ASP A 396 14.06 -4.93 14.96
C ASP A 396 15.48 -5.43 14.64
N LYS A 397 15.63 -6.63 14.09
CA LYS A 397 16.91 -7.22 13.69
C LYS A 397 17.30 -6.93 12.23
N SER A 398 16.45 -6.22 11.49
CA SER A 398 16.69 -5.89 10.09
C SER A 398 17.57 -4.65 9.95
N SER A 399 18.33 -4.55 8.86
CA SER A 399 19.19 -3.39 8.63
C SER A 399 18.34 -2.12 8.42
N PRO A 400 18.81 -0.93 8.85
CA PRO A 400 18.08 0.33 8.64
C PRO A 400 17.73 0.58 7.16
N LYS A 401 18.64 0.22 6.25
CA LYS A 401 18.43 0.34 4.80
C LYS A 401 17.30 -0.56 4.29
N SER A 402 17.18 -1.79 4.79
CA SER A 402 16.08 -2.69 4.42
C SER A 402 14.73 -2.13 4.86
N LEU A 403 14.65 -1.61 6.09
CA LEU A 403 13.44 -1.00 6.64
C LEU A 403 13.02 0.24 5.85
N GLN A 404 13.99 1.07 5.44
CA GLN A 404 13.74 2.24 4.60
C GLN A 404 13.19 1.84 3.22
N LEU A 405 13.77 0.83 2.56
CA LEU A 405 13.32 0.38 1.24
C LEU A 405 11.91 -0.24 1.27
N VAL A 406 11.60 -1.04 2.30
CA VAL A 406 10.26 -1.56 2.54
C VAL A 406 9.27 -0.41 2.78
N ARG A 407 9.65 0.59 3.58
CA ARG A 407 8.82 1.78 3.81
C ARG A 407 8.55 2.55 2.52
N ASN A 408 9.57 2.80 1.70
CA ASN A 408 9.41 3.49 0.42
C ASN A 408 8.44 2.75 -0.51
N LEU A 409 8.52 1.41 -0.55
CA LEU A 409 7.60 0.60 -1.32
C LEU A 409 6.16 0.69 -0.78
N ASP A 410 5.96 0.51 0.53
CA ASP A 410 4.66 0.66 1.18
C ASP A 410 4.06 2.07 0.93
N GLU A 411 4.86 3.13 1.05
CA GLU A 411 4.46 4.51 0.77
C GLU A 411 4.04 4.72 -0.68
N SER A 412 4.78 4.14 -1.64
CA SER A 412 4.41 4.23 -3.06
C SER A 412 3.13 3.47 -3.40
N ILE A 413 2.89 2.31 -2.77
CA ILE A 413 1.65 1.54 -2.92
C ILE A 413 0.46 2.31 -2.30
N MET A 414 0.65 2.87 -1.11
CA MET A 414 -0.38 3.70 -0.46
C MET A 414 -0.69 4.94 -1.30
N SER A 415 0.33 5.61 -1.84
CA SER A 415 0.16 6.79 -2.69
C SER A 415 -0.56 6.47 -4.01
N PHE A 416 -0.31 5.29 -4.60
CA PHE A 416 -1.00 4.82 -5.80
C PHE A 416 -2.52 4.73 -5.62
N SER A 417 -2.99 4.41 -4.41
CA SER A 417 -4.43 4.31 -4.12
C SER A 417 -5.18 5.65 -4.21
N THR A 418 -4.48 6.78 -4.07
CA THR A 418 -5.05 8.13 -4.12
C THR A 418 -4.52 8.96 -5.30
N ALA A 419 -3.60 8.41 -6.10
CA ALA A 419 -2.94 9.12 -7.18
C ALA A 419 -3.88 9.44 -8.35
N ARG A 420 -3.79 10.67 -8.86
CA ARG A 420 -4.42 11.07 -10.13
C ARG A 420 -3.65 10.51 -11.34
N GLU A 421 -2.32 10.58 -11.30
CA GLU A 421 -1.43 10.08 -12.36
C GLU A 421 -1.02 8.62 -12.10
N LYS A 422 -1.95 7.69 -12.34
CA LYS A 422 -1.78 6.25 -12.03
C LYS A 422 -0.51 5.63 -12.62
N ARG A 423 -0.19 5.92 -13.89
CA ARG A 423 1.00 5.37 -14.57
C ARG A 423 2.31 5.79 -13.91
N LYS A 424 2.43 7.06 -13.54
CA LYS A 424 3.62 7.59 -12.84
C LYS A 424 3.78 6.94 -11.47
N SER A 425 2.68 6.77 -10.74
CA SER A 425 2.68 6.05 -9.46
C SER A 425 3.04 4.57 -9.63
N MET A 426 2.55 3.92 -10.70
CA MET A 426 2.90 2.53 -11.01
C MET A 426 4.39 2.36 -11.33
N LEU A 427 4.94 3.29 -12.13
CA LEU A 427 6.37 3.35 -12.43
C LEU A 427 7.21 3.50 -11.15
N GLN A 428 6.78 4.36 -10.23
CA GLN A 428 7.45 4.56 -8.94
C GLN A 428 7.42 3.29 -8.07
N ILE A 429 6.32 2.54 -8.06
CA ILE A 429 6.23 1.23 -7.40
C ILE A 429 7.25 0.27 -8.03
N LEU A 430 7.30 0.18 -9.36
CA LEU A 430 8.23 -0.71 -10.05
C LEU A 430 9.69 -0.38 -9.74
N VAL A 431 10.05 0.92 -9.69
CA VAL A 431 11.37 1.38 -9.27
C VAL A 431 11.68 0.99 -7.82
N ASN A 432 10.73 1.15 -6.90
CA ASN A 432 10.93 0.77 -5.49
C ASN A 432 11.04 -0.75 -5.30
N VAL A 433 10.29 -1.54 -6.08
CA VAL A 433 10.44 -3.00 -6.14
C VAL A 433 11.85 -3.36 -6.58
N ALA A 434 12.38 -2.72 -7.63
CA ALA A 434 13.73 -2.98 -8.13
C ALA A 434 14.82 -2.62 -7.11
N LYS A 435 14.69 -1.46 -6.45
CA LYS A 435 15.64 -1.04 -5.40
C LYS A 435 15.64 -2.00 -4.22
N LEU A 436 14.47 -2.48 -3.81
CA LEU A 436 14.36 -3.48 -2.75
C LEU A 436 14.94 -4.83 -3.21
N GLU A 437 14.61 -5.31 -4.40
CA GLU A 437 15.14 -6.55 -4.98
C GLU A 437 16.67 -6.52 -5.07
N GLN A 438 17.25 -5.48 -5.68
CA GLN A 438 18.69 -5.29 -5.76
C GLN A 438 19.35 -5.33 -4.38
N TYR A 439 18.73 -4.72 -3.38
CA TYR A 439 19.26 -4.76 -2.01
C TYR A 439 19.19 -6.18 -1.41
N MET A 440 18.03 -6.85 -1.55
CA MET A 440 17.77 -8.15 -0.95
C MET A 440 18.61 -9.28 -1.58
N VAL A 441 18.81 -9.26 -2.89
CA VAL A 441 19.66 -10.22 -3.61
C VAL A 441 21.15 -10.06 -3.26
N ASN A 442 21.52 -8.94 -2.63
CA ASN A 442 22.86 -8.74 -2.07
C ASN A 442 22.96 -9.10 -0.57
N GLN A 443 21.86 -9.46 0.08
CA GLN A 443 21.88 -9.95 1.47
C GLN A 443 22.03 -11.48 1.52
N LYS A 444 22.46 -12.00 2.67
CA LYS A 444 22.47 -13.45 2.90
C LYS A 444 21.02 -14.00 2.84
N ASP A 445 20.82 -15.10 2.11
CA ASP A 445 19.52 -15.78 1.93
C ASP A 445 18.44 -14.92 1.22
N GLY A 446 18.87 -14.08 0.28
CA GLY A 446 17.98 -13.30 -0.58
C GLY A 446 17.19 -14.19 -1.54
N THR A 447 15.88 -13.98 -1.63
CA THR A 447 15.02 -14.71 -2.58
C THR A 447 14.67 -13.80 -3.76
N PRO A 448 15.21 -14.02 -4.96
CA PRO A 448 14.95 -13.14 -6.08
C PRO A 448 13.50 -13.21 -6.57
N LEU A 449 12.95 -12.07 -6.98
CA LEU A 449 11.71 -11.98 -7.73
C LEU A 449 11.86 -12.74 -9.05
N GLN A 450 10.90 -13.59 -9.41
CA GLN A 450 11.04 -14.43 -10.61
C GLN A 450 10.81 -13.62 -11.89
N SER A 451 9.62 -13.05 -12.06
CA SER A 451 9.32 -12.16 -13.19
C SER A 451 7.97 -11.50 -12.97
N LEU A 452 7.82 -10.29 -13.53
CA LEU A 452 6.54 -9.61 -13.70
C LEU A 452 6.00 -9.83 -15.11
N SER A 453 4.68 -9.77 -15.27
CA SER A 453 4.03 -9.86 -16.58
C SER A 453 4.31 -8.63 -17.44
N GLU A 454 4.19 -8.79 -18.75
CA GLU A 454 4.36 -7.72 -19.73
C GLU A 454 3.35 -6.57 -19.59
N GLN A 455 2.23 -6.80 -18.90
CA GLN A 455 1.23 -5.76 -18.63
C GLN A 455 1.82 -4.58 -17.85
N TRP A 456 2.79 -4.83 -16.96
CA TRP A 456 3.53 -3.78 -16.26
C TRP A 456 4.21 -2.79 -17.20
N LEU A 457 4.65 -3.22 -18.38
CA LEU A 457 5.32 -2.34 -19.34
C LEU A 457 4.35 -1.29 -19.89
N ALA A 458 3.11 -1.68 -20.19
CA ALA A 458 2.09 -0.76 -20.69
C ALA A 458 1.58 0.19 -19.60
N GLU A 459 1.40 -0.31 -18.38
CA GLU A 459 0.88 0.47 -17.25
C GLU A 459 1.92 1.43 -16.65
N CYS A 460 3.21 1.17 -16.85
CA CYS A 460 4.30 2.03 -16.39
C CYS A 460 4.81 3.03 -17.44
N ASP A 461 4.36 2.94 -18.71
CA ASP A 461 4.84 3.82 -19.78
C ASP A 461 4.38 5.28 -19.57
N ASP A 462 5.33 6.13 -19.19
CA ASP A 462 5.15 7.56 -18.96
C ASP A 462 5.43 8.41 -20.23
N ASN A 463 5.61 7.75 -21.38
CA ASN A 463 5.92 8.33 -22.69
C ASN A 463 7.25 9.09 -22.79
N THR A 464 8.17 8.90 -21.84
CA THR A 464 9.46 9.58 -21.85
C THR A 464 10.54 8.80 -22.62
N PRO A 465 11.52 9.49 -23.26
CA PRO A 465 12.66 8.85 -23.89
C PRO A 465 13.46 7.97 -22.92
N GLU A 466 13.59 8.37 -21.65
CA GLU A 466 14.27 7.58 -20.61
C GLU A 466 13.59 6.22 -20.42
N PHE A 467 12.25 6.18 -20.39
CA PHE A 467 11.50 4.94 -20.28
C PHE A 467 11.72 4.03 -21.49
N ARG A 468 11.66 4.59 -22.71
CA ARG A 468 11.86 3.83 -23.95
C ARG A 468 13.26 3.22 -24.05
N LEU A 469 14.28 4.02 -23.74
CA LEU A 469 15.68 3.58 -23.73
C LEU A 469 15.93 2.52 -22.64
N ALA A 470 15.39 2.72 -21.43
CA ALA A 470 15.47 1.76 -20.36
C ALA A 470 14.80 0.43 -20.73
N ALA A 471 13.59 0.47 -21.30
CA ALA A 471 12.86 -0.71 -21.76
C ALA A 471 13.65 -1.49 -22.82
N SER A 472 14.31 -0.77 -23.74
CA SER A 472 15.14 -1.38 -24.76
C SER A 472 16.33 -2.15 -24.18
N VAL A 473 17.07 -1.54 -23.24
CA VAL A 473 18.19 -2.21 -22.56
C VAL A 473 17.70 -3.36 -21.69
N ALA A 474 16.60 -3.16 -20.94
CA ALA A 474 15.98 -4.18 -20.10
C ALA A 474 15.47 -5.39 -20.90
N SER A 475 15.10 -5.19 -22.16
CA SER A 475 14.65 -6.25 -23.06
C SER A 475 15.79 -7.11 -23.62
N ILE A 476 17.06 -6.76 -23.39
CA ILE A 476 18.21 -7.56 -23.80
C ILE A 476 18.15 -8.92 -23.11
N GLN A 477 18.26 -10.00 -23.88
CA GLN A 477 18.10 -11.36 -23.36
C GLN A 477 19.11 -11.66 -22.25
N GLY A 478 18.60 -12.03 -21.07
CA GLY A 478 19.43 -12.36 -19.91
C GLY A 478 20.23 -11.18 -19.36
N ILE A 479 19.79 -9.93 -19.55
CA ILE A 479 20.46 -8.73 -19.02
C ILE A 479 20.49 -8.70 -17.49
N ARG A 480 19.47 -9.24 -16.83
CA ARG A 480 19.31 -9.15 -15.37
C ARG A 480 20.49 -9.74 -14.57
N LYS A 481 21.18 -10.77 -15.10
CA LYS A 481 22.42 -11.32 -14.49
C LYS A 481 23.59 -10.33 -14.46
N ASN A 482 23.53 -9.27 -15.28
CA ASN A 482 24.48 -8.17 -15.29
C ASN A 482 24.09 -7.04 -14.34
N LEU A 483 22.83 -6.98 -13.93
CA LEU A 483 22.25 -5.96 -13.08
C LEU A 483 22.17 -6.38 -11.60
N GLU A 484 22.05 -7.69 -11.37
CA GLU A 484 21.80 -8.27 -10.04
C GLU A 484 22.62 -9.56 -9.86
N ASN A 485 22.91 -9.88 -8.59
CA ASN A 485 23.62 -11.10 -8.18
C ASN A 485 22.72 -12.35 -8.27
N ILE A 486 22.32 -12.69 -9.49
CA ILE A 486 21.44 -13.82 -9.81
C ILE A 486 22.04 -14.75 -10.86
N GLU A 487 21.49 -15.96 -10.94
CA GLU A 487 21.64 -16.87 -12.07
C GLU A 487 20.34 -17.64 -12.35
N VAL A 488 20.24 -18.22 -13.55
CA VAL A 488 19.13 -19.09 -13.91
C VAL A 488 19.57 -20.54 -13.74
N LYS A 489 18.88 -21.28 -12.86
CA LYS A 489 19.07 -22.72 -12.64
C LYS A 489 17.73 -23.42 -12.83
N ASN A 490 17.69 -24.41 -13.72
CA ASN A 490 16.48 -25.21 -14.02
C ASN A 490 15.24 -24.33 -14.33
N GLY A 491 15.43 -23.25 -15.09
CA GLY A 491 14.36 -22.32 -15.46
C GLY A 491 13.88 -21.39 -14.34
N ARG A 492 14.52 -21.41 -13.16
CA ARG A 492 14.22 -20.50 -12.04
C ARG A 492 15.37 -19.54 -11.78
N ILE A 493 15.03 -18.32 -11.35
CA ILE A 493 16.01 -17.33 -10.94
C ILE A 493 16.38 -17.59 -9.48
N VAL A 494 17.67 -17.76 -9.23
CA VAL A 494 18.22 -17.99 -7.89
C VAL A 494 19.35 -17.01 -7.61
N GLN A 495 19.59 -16.75 -6.32
CA GLN A 495 20.67 -15.88 -5.89
C GLN A 495 22.04 -16.49 -6.21
N LYS A 496 22.96 -15.65 -6.70
CA LYS A 496 24.38 -15.94 -6.89
C LYS A 496 25.21 -14.75 -6.40
N LEU A 497 25.48 -14.73 -5.10
CA LEU A 497 26.27 -13.66 -4.48
C LEU A 497 27.69 -13.61 -5.05
N GLY A 498 28.20 -12.41 -5.30
CA GLY A 498 29.56 -12.22 -5.84
C GLY A 498 29.74 -12.67 -7.28
N SER A 499 28.66 -12.69 -8.07
CA SER A 499 28.72 -13.05 -9.49
C SER A 499 29.59 -12.05 -10.25
N VAL A 500 30.68 -12.51 -10.86
CA VAL A 500 31.52 -11.69 -11.75
C VAL A 500 30.78 -11.15 -12.97
N ARG A 501 29.59 -11.71 -13.27
CA ARG A 501 28.71 -11.22 -14.34
C ARG A 501 27.88 -10.01 -13.92
N CYS A 502 27.62 -9.84 -12.62
CA CYS A 502 26.92 -8.69 -12.05
C CYS A 502 27.88 -7.51 -11.96
N VAL A 503 27.68 -6.51 -12.82
CA VAL A 503 28.59 -5.36 -12.97
C VAL A 503 27.90 -4.02 -12.77
N TRP A 504 26.58 -4.02 -12.56
CA TRP A 504 25.81 -2.84 -12.20
C TRP A 504 25.98 -2.50 -10.72
N ASN A 505 26.45 -1.29 -10.45
CA ASN A 505 26.63 -0.76 -9.10
C ASN A 505 25.74 0.48 -8.91
N PRO A 506 24.78 0.46 -7.98
CA PRO A 506 23.92 1.63 -7.72
C PRO A 506 24.66 2.90 -7.29
N ASN A 507 25.93 2.81 -6.86
CA ASN A 507 26.75 3.96 -6.49
C ASN A 507 27.55 4.55 -7.67
N GLU A 508 27.52 3.91 -8.84
CA GLU A 508 28.19 4.36 -10.07
C GLU A 508 27.23 5.14 -10.98
N THR A 509 27.80 5.94 -11.89
CA THR A 509 26.98 6.66 -12.88
C THR A 509 26.30 5.69 -13.86
N THR A 510 25.12 6.06 -14.35
CA THR A 510 24.39 5.27 -15.37
C THR A 510 25.26 4.97 -16.60
N ILE A 511 26.07 5.94 -17.05
CA ILE A 511 27.01 5.76 -18.17
C ILE A 511 28.07 4.70 -17.84
N SER A 512 28.71 4.79 -16.66
CA SER A 512 29.70 3.82 -16.18
C SER A 512 29.12 2.41 -16.13
N ASN A 513 27.94 2.26 -15.52
CA ASN A 513 27.23 0.99 -15.43
C ASN A 513 26.92 0.38 -16.80
N MET A 514 26.37 1.16 -17.73
CA MET A 514 26.08 0.69 -19.09
C MET A 514 27.35 0.27 -19.84
N ASN A 515 28.46 1.00 -19.68
CA ASN A 515 29.76 0.61 -20.24
C ASN A 515 30.25 -0.73 -19.68
N ASN A 516 30.18 -0.91 -18.36
CA ASN A 516 30.59 -2.14 -17.70
C ASN A 516 29.74 -3.33 -18.18
N VAL A 517 28.43 -3.14 -18.33
CA VAL A 517 27.52 -4.15 -18.89
C VAL A 517 27.93 -4.52 -20.32
N LEU A 518 28.17 -3.55 -21.21
CA LEU A 518 28.57 -3.83 -22.58
C LEU A 518 29.91 -4.58 -22.65
N GLN A 519 30.90 -4.16 -21.87
CA GLN A 519 32.21 -4.84 -21.80
C GLN A 519 32.07 -6.27 -21.29
N ARG A 520 31.34 -6.49 -20.19
CA ARG A 520 31.12 -7.83 -19.62
C ARG A 520 30.43 -8.74 -20.61
N ARG A 521 29.45 -8.23 -21.36
CA ARG A 521 28.73 -9.01 -22.38
C ARG A 521 29.58 -9.32 -23.60
N ALA A 522 30.45 -8.40 -24.03
CA ALA A 522 31.43 -8.67 -25.08
C ALA A 522 32.43 -9.76 -24.69
N LEU A 523 32.88 -9.75 -23.42
CA LEU A 523 33.72 -10.81 -22.85
C LEU A 523 32.99 -12.14 -22.76
N ASP A 524 31.75 -12.14 -22.26
CA ASP A 524 30.90 -13.35 -22.20
C ASP A 524 30.71 -13.95 -23.61
N GLY A 525 30.40 -13.12 -24.61
CA GLY A 525 30.27 -13.57 -26.00
C GLY A 525 31.54 -14.22 -26.55
N LYS A 526 32.71 -13.65 -26.26
CA LYS A 526 34.00 -14.25 -26.64
C LYS A 526 34.24 -15.59 -25.91
N MET A 527 33.95 -15.66 -24.61
CA MET A 527 34.09 -16.89 -23.82
C MET A 527 33.15 -18.00 -24.30
N GLU A 528 31.95 -17.63 -24.75
CA GLU A 528 30.93 -18.54 -25.28
C GLU A 528 31.10 -18.79 -26.80
N LEU A 529 32.20 -18.31 -27.41
CA LEU A 529 32.52 -18.45 -28.85
C LEU A 529 31.41 -17.92 -29.78
N LEU A 530 30.72 -16.88 -29.37
CA LEU A 530 29.70 -16.21 -30.17
C LEU A 530 30.35 -15.33 -31.24
N ASP A 531 29.74 -15.33 -32.42
CA ASP A 531 30.07 -14.46 -33.56
C ASP A 531 29.53 -13.03 -33.41
N ARG A 532 29.09 -12.65 -32.20
CA ARG A 532 28.44 -11.37 -31.91
C ARG A 532 28.55 -10.99 -30.43
N VAL A 533 28.31 -9.72 -30.14
CA VAL A 533 28.01 -9.27 -28.77
C VAL A 533 26.58 -9.69 -28.45
N PRO A 534 26.31 -10.37 -27.33
CA PRO A 534 24.95 -10.79 -26.99
C PRO A 534 24.11 -9.61 -26.50
N ILE A 535 23.76 -8.66 -27.37
CA ILE A 535 22.94 -7.46 -27.05
C ILE A 535 21.59 -7.47 -27.78
N SER A 536 21.12 -8.66 -28.20
CA SER A 536 19.78 -8.85 -28.78
C SER A 536 18.70 -8.54 -27.74
N GLY A 537 17.93 -7.47 -27.99
CA GLY A 537 16.75 -7.09 -27.23
C GLY A 537 15.47 -7.19 -28.06
N LEU A 538 14.33 -7.21 -27.38
CA LEU A 538 13.01 -7.37 -27.99
C LEU A 538 12.29 -6.05 -28.24
N ILE A 539 12.68 -4.98 -27.54
CA ILE A 539 12.02 -3.66 -27.59
C ILE A 539 12.93 -2.68 -28.34
N PRO A 540 12.61 -2.30 -29.58
CA PRO A 540 13.40 -1.32 -30.32
C PRO A 540 13.12 0.11 -29.83
N VAL A 541 14.13 0.97 -29.85
CA VAL A 541 13.98 2.43 -29.69
C VAL A 541 13.91 3.14 -31.04
N GLN A 542 13.48 4.40 -30.99
CA GLN A 542 13.57 5.29 -32.14
C GLN A 542 14.90 6.05 -32.17
N LEU A 543 15.25 6.57 -33.35
CA LEU A 543 16.47 7.35 -33.54
C LEU A 543 16.43 8.68 -32.76
N GLY A 544 15.25 9.26 -32.54
CA GLY A 544 15.09 10.45 -31.71
C GLY A 544 15.51 10.23 -30.26
N ASP A 545 15.15 9.08 -29.68
CA ASP A 545 15.54 8.74 -28.31
C ASP A 545 17.07 8.61 -28.19
N VAL A 546 17.70 7.97 -29.18
CA VAL A 546 19.17 7.83 -29.24
C VAL A 546 19.84 9.20 -29.41
N PHE A 547 19.27 10.07 -30.24
CA PHE A 547 19.77 11.44 -30.42
C PHE A 547 19.76 12.20 -29.09
N GLU A 548 18.65 12.19 -28.36
CA GLU A 548 18.52 12.88 -27.08
C GLU A 548 19.49 12.32 -26.03
N PHE A 549 19.67 10.99 -26.00
CA PHE A 549 20.69 10.36 -25.16
C PHE A 549 22.08 10.87 -25.51
N LEU A 550 22.53 10.75 -26.77
CA LEU A 550 23.89 11.11 -27.19
C LEU A 550 24.24 12.58 -26.89
N HIS A 551 23.27 13.49 -27.03
CA HIS A 551 23.49 14.92 -26.80
C HIS A 551 23.37 15.33 -25.33
N GLY A 552 22.93 14.43 -24.45
CA GLY A 552 22.85 14.66 -23.01
C GLY A 552 21.60 15.42 -22.58
N PHE A 553 20.48 15.26 -23.28
CA PHE A 553 19.20 15.93 -22.95
C PHE A 553 18.33 15.18 -21.95
N LEU A 554 18.77 13.99 -21.52
CA LEU A 554 17.97 13.07 -20.70
C LEU A 554 18.31 13.14 -19.21
N ASP A 555 17.34 12.80 -18.37
CA ASP A 555 17.54 12.50 -16.95
C ASP A 555 18.24 11.15 -16.79
N MET A 556 19.56 11.22 -16.57
CA MET A 556 20.40 10.03 -16.42
C MET A 556 20.10 9.24 -15.13
N GLN A 557 19.59 9.90 -14.08
CA GLN A 557 19.24 9.22 -12.83
C GLN A 557 17.96 8.41 -13.03
N LYS A 558 16.95 9.01 -13.68
CA LYS A 558 15.75 8.30 -14.08
C LYS A 558 16.08 7.10 -14.98
N LEU A 559 16.87 7.28 -16.03
CA LEU A 559 17.31 6.17 -16.90
C LEU A 559 17.99 5.04 -16.10
N GLY A 560 18.86 5.40 -15.15
CA GLY A 560 19.57 4.45 -14.30
C GLY A 560 18.65 3.68 -13.34
N ASP A 561 17.63 4.34 -12.79
CA ASP A 561 16.62 3.70 -11.94
C ASP A 561 15.69 2.78 -12.75
N LEU A 562 15.37 3.16 -13.99
CA LEU A 562 14.44 2.42 -14.86
C LEU A 562 15.02 1.14 -15.48
N ILE A 563 16.33 1.11 -15.80
CA ILE A 563 16.94 -0.08 -16.42
C ILE A 563 16.78 -1.34 -15.53
N PRO A 564 17.17 -1.34 -14.25
CA PRO A 564 16.91 -2.46 -13.35
C PRO A 564 15.42 -2.74 -13.18
N ALA A 565 14.60 -1.69 -13.04
CA ALA A 565 13.17 -1.82 -12.79
C ALA A 565 12.43 -2.54 -13.92
N LEU A 566 12.69 -2.15 -15.16
CA LEU A 566 12.08 -2.79 -16.33
C LEU A 566 12.67 -4.17 -16.61
N SER A 567 13.89 -4.48 -16.12
CA SER A 567 14.49 -5.82 -16.27
C SER A 567 13.78 -6.92 -15.47
N LEU A 568 12.90 -6.54 -14.53
CA LEU A 568 12.04 -7.46 -13.79
C LEU A 568 10.86 -7.97 -14.62
N ILE A 569 10.53 -7.30 -15.71
CA ILE A 569 9.41 -7.64 -16.59
C ILE A 569 9.84 -8.70 -17.60
N ARG A 570 9.06 -9.78 -17.70
CA ARG A 570 9.27 -10.82 -18.72
C ARG A 570 8.63 -10.39 -20.04
N VAL A 571 9.47 -9.97 -20.97
CA VAL A 571 9.08 -9.68 -22.36
C VAL A 571 9.23 -10.95 -23.21
N THR A 572 8.20 -11.33 -23.96
CA THR A 572 8.21 -12.48 -24.87
C THR A 572 8.31 -12.05 -26.33
N LYS A 573 8.77 -12.96 -27.21
CA LYS A 573 8.96 -12.66 -28.65
C LYS A 573 7.65 -12.40 -29.40
N ASP A 574 6.53 -12.87 -28.85
CA ASP A 574 5.21 -12.79 -29.49
C ASP A 574 4.59 -11.39 -29.38
N VAL A 575 5.16 -10.52 -28.54
CA VAL A 575 4.68 -9.16 -28.35
C VAL A 575 5.40 -8.18 -29.27
N LYS A 576 4.66 -7.65 -30.25
CA LYS A 576 5.07 -6.47 -31.01
C LYS A 576 4.76 -5.22 -30.20
N TYR A 577 5.74 -4.72 -29.46
CA TYR A 577 5.58 -3.45 -28.75
C TYR A 577 5.78 -2.27 -29.71
N SER A 578 4.81 -1.36 -29.73
CA SER A 578 4.82 -0.13 -30.54
C SER A 578 4.63 1.06 -29.61
N TRP A 579 5.62 1.96 -29.58
CA TRP A 579 5.51 3.22 -28.85
C TRP A 579 4.36 4.06 -29.42
N LYS A 580 3.36 4.38 -28.61
CA LYS A 580 2.26 5.27 -29.02
C LYS A 580 2.77 6.73 -29.02
N ASN A 581 2.28 7.55 -29.95
CA ASN A 581 2.58 9.00 -30.02
C ASN A 581 4.05 9.39 -30.13
N THR A 582 4.80 8.69 -30.98
CA THR A 582 6.16 9.12 -31.30
C THR A 582 6.17 10.16 -32.41
N ARG A 583 6.56 11.38 -32.07
CA ARG A 583 7.04 12.34 -33.06
C ARG A 583 8.41 11.82 -33.53
N ASP A 584 8.44 11.12 -34.66
CA ASP A 584 9.68 10.74 -35.37
C ASP A 584 10.35 12.04 -35.87
N LYS A 585 10.96 12.81 -34.96
CA LYS A 585 11.47 14.16 -35.23
C LYS A 585 12.95 14.18 -35.58
N ALA A 586 13.69 13.10 -35.34
CA ALA A 586 15.09 13.00 -35.73
C ALA A 586 15.22 12.26 -37.08
N GLU A 587 15.62 13.01 -38.10
CA GLU A 587 16.15 12.41 -39.33
C GLU A 587 17.52 11.79 -39.04
N LEU A 588 17.89 10.72 -39.76
CA LEU A 588 19.20 10.06 -39.64
C LEU A 588 20.39 11.03 -39.72
N LEU A 589 20.22 12.14 -40.43
CA LEU A 589 21.19 13.23 -40.60
C LEU A 589 21.58 13.92 -39.29
N GLN A 590 20.78 13.78 -38.23
CA GLN A 590 21.03 14.39 -36.92
C GLN A 590 21.88 13.50 -36.00
N LEU A 591 22.10 12.23 -36.34
CA LEU A 591 22.93 11.33 -35.54
C LEU A 591 24.42 11.47 -35.89
N PRO A 592 25.32 11.37 -34.90
CA PRO A 592 26.75 11.41 -35.18
C PRO A 592 27.18 10.23 -36.05
N GLU A 593 27.98 10.49 -37.07
CA GLU A 593 28.47 9.46 -38.00
C GLU A 593 29.15 8.29 -37.28
N ALA A 594 29.96 8.58 -36.26
CA ALA A 594 30.63 7.55 -35.50
C ALA A 594 29.65 6.59 -34.84
N TYR A 595 28.49 7.07 -34.35
CA TYR A 595 27.45 6.19 -33.80
C TYR A 595 26.93 5.23 -34.86
N CYS A 596 26.55 5.74 -36.04
CA CYS A 596 26.01 4.94 -37.14
C CYS A 596 26.99 3.81 -37.55
N THR A 597 28.26 4.15 -37.76
CA THR A 597 29.31 3.18 -38.13
C THR A 597 29.53 2.15 -37.04
N LEU A 598 29.67 2.57 -35.77
CA LEU A 598 29.89 1.68 -34.64
C LEU A 598 28.70 0.74 -34.40
N LYS A 599 27.46 1.22 -34.60
CA LYS A 599 26.24 0.45 -34.38
C LYS A 599 26.09 -0.70 -35.38
N LEU A 600 26.58 -0.52 -36.61
CA LEU A 600 26.52 -1.53 -37.66
C LEU A 600 27.45 -2.72 -37.38
N VAL A 601 28.64 -2.48 -36.82
CA VAL A 601 29.62 -3.53 -36.47
C VAL A 601 29.38 -4.17 -35.09
N CYS A 602 28.32 -3.75 -34.40
CA CYS A 602 27.83 -4.35 -33.16
C CYS A 602 26.39 -4.88 -33.36
N PRO A 603 26.18 -5.85 -34.26
CA PRO A 603 24.84 -6.33 -34.57
C PRO A 603 24.25 -7.10 -33.36
N PRO A 604 22.97 -6.87 -33.02
CA PRO A 604 22.30 -7.58 -31.93
C PRO A 604 22.06 -9.06 -32.24
N ASP A 605 21.79 -9.39 -33.50
CA ASP A 605 21.52 -10.74 -33.99
C ASP A 605 22.60 -11.16 -34.98
N LYS A 606 22.70 -12.44 -35.30
CA LYS A 606 23.60 -12.93 -36.35
C LYS A 606 23.21 -12.25 -37.67
N ASP A 607 24.08 -11.39 -38.17
CA ASP A 607 23.98 -10.80 -39.50
C ASP A 607 25.08 -11.44 -40.35
N GLU A 608 24.70 -12.25 -41.33
CA GLU A 608 25.66 -12.99 -42.17
C GLU A 608 26.56 -12.06 -43.01
N LYS A 609 26.26 -10.75 -43.06
CA LYS A 609 26.93 -9.79 -43.94
C LYS A 609 27.90 -8.84 -43.24
N ILE A 610 27.86 -8.69 -41.92
CA ILE A 610 28.72 -7.74 -41.18
C ILE A 610 29.32 -8.44 -39.96
N PRO A 611 30.64 -8.66 -39.90
CA PRO A 611 31.25 -9.42 -38.83
C PRO A 611 31.37 -8.57 -37.56
N TYR A 612 31.40 -9.28 -36.44
CA TYR A 612 31.69 -8.73 -35.13
C TYR A 612 33.19 -8.42 -34.97
N ASP A 613 33.50 -7.20 -34.52
CA ASP A 613 34.85 -6.78 -34.16
C ASP A 613 34.93 -6.31 -32.70
N ILE A 614 35.42 -7.18 -31.81
CA ILE A 614 35.58 -6.88 -30.38
C ILE A 614 36.59 -5.75 -30.12
N SER A 615 37.52 -5.48 -31.05
CA SER A 615 38.50 -4.41 -30.88
C SER A 615 37.83 -3.05 -30.75
N VAL A 616 36.68 -2.86 -31.42
CA VAL A 616 35.85 -1.66 -31.34
C VAL A 616 35.46 -1.35 -29.90
N ILE A 617 34.96 -2.35 -29.16
CA ILE A 617 34.55 -2.20 -27.76
C ILE A 617 35.78 -1.91 -26.87
N ASN A 618 36.91 -2.57 -27.13
CA ASN A 618 38.14 -2.33 -26.37
C ASN A 618 38.71 -0.91 -26.58
N HIS A 619 38.65 -0.40 -27.81
CA HIS A 619 39.05 0.97 -28.11
C HIS A 619 38.12 2.00 -27.46
N LEU A 620 36.80 1.77 -27.51
CA LEU A 620 35.82 2.62 -26.83
C LEU A 620 36.01 2.62 -25.31
N ALA A 621 36.25 1.45 -24.71
CA ALA A 621 36.56 1.30 -23.28
C ALA A 621 37.79 2.11 -22.86
N ALA A 622 38.80 2.16 -23.73
CA ALA A 622 40.02 2.96 -23.53
C ALA A 622 39.84 4.45 -23.89
N ARG A 623 38.61 4.92 -24.17
CA ARG A 623 38.29 6.28 -24.64
C ARG A 623 39.00 6.67 -25.95
N ARG A 624 39.42 5.69 -26.76
CA ARG A 624 40.07 5.87 -28.06
C ARG A 624 39.03 5.80 -29.19
N ILE A 625 38.17 6.82 -29.26
CA ILE A 625 37.01 6.85 -30.17
C ILE A 625 37.42 6.81 -31.65
N ASN A 626 38.49 7.50 -32.02
CA ASN A 626 38.99 7.49 -33.40
C ASN A 626 39.46 6.10 -33.82
N ASP A 627 40.18 5.39 -32.94
CA ASP A 627 40.64 4.03 -33.20
C ASP A 627 39.46 3.06 -33.35
N ALA A 628 38.44 3.20 -32.48
CA ALA A 628 37.21 2.42 -32.57
C ALA A 628 36.47 2.64 -33.90
N TYR A 629 36.34 3.90 -34.32
CA TYR A 629 35.72 4.25 -35.60
C TYR A 629 36.52 3.73 -36.80
N LEU A 630 37.85 3.79 -36.75
CA LEU A 630 38.73 3.25 -37.79
C LEU A 630 38.65 1.73 -37.88
N ALA A 631 38.65 1.02 -36.74
CA ALA A 631 38.47 -0.42 -36.68
C ALA A 631 37.12 -0.81 -37.29
N ALA A 632 36.03 -0.16 -36.87
CA ALA A 632 34.70 -0.39 -37.43
C ALA A 632 34.63 -0.13 -38.94
N SER A 633 35.23 0.96 -39.42
CA SER A 633 35.26 1.30 -40.84
C SER A 633 36.02 0.28 -41.68
N ARG A 634 37.18 -0.22 -41.19
CA ARG A 634 37.95 -1.28 -41.85
C ARG A 634 37.18 -2.59 -41.92
N THR A 635 36.47 -2.93 -40.83
CA THR A 635 35.64 -4.14 -40.74
C THR A 635 34.47 -4.10 -41.73
N LEU A 636 33.85 -2.94 -41.94
CA LEU A 636 32.83 -2.77 -42.98
C LEU A 636 33.44 -2.85 -44.39
N GLN A 637 34.59 -2.20 -44.62
CA GLN A 637 35.26 -2.21 -45.92
C GLN A 637 35.70 -3.61 -46.36
N SER A 638 36.19 -4.45 -45.44
CA SER A 638 36.55 -5.84 -45.76
C SER A 638 35.35 -6.69 -46.20
N HIS A 639 34.12 -6.18 -46.02
CA HIS A 639 32.86 -6.81 -46.42
C HIS A 639 32.13 -6.02 -47.52
N GLY A 640 32.83 -5.15 -48.25
CA GLY A 640 32.29 -4.42 -49.42
C GLY A 640 31.38 -3.23 -49.07
N LEU A 641 31.39 -2.79 -47.81
CA LEU A 641 30.57 -1.68 -47.31
C LEU A 641 31.44 -0.45 -47.03
N GLN A 642 31.20 0.67 -47.72
CA GLN A 642 31.93 1.92 -47.49
C GLN A 642 31.11 2.99 -46.79
N PRO A 643 31.49 3.43 -45.58
CA PRO A 643 30.86 4.58 -44.94
C PRO A 643 30.93 5.82 -45.85
N LEU A 644 29.78 6.42 -46.18
CA LEU A 644 29.61 7.48 -47.20
C LEU A 644 30.46 8.76 -46.96
N ARG A 645 30.98 8.96 -45.76
CA ARG A 645 31.79 10.14 -45.38
C ARG A 645 33.25 9.81 -45.08
N TYR A 646 33.68 8.56 -45.28
CA TYR A 646 35.09 8.18 -45.24
C TYR A 646 35.78 8.58 -46.55
N SER A 647 36.40 9.77 -46.57
CA SER A 647 37.22 10.18 -47.73
C SER A 647 38.52 9.37 -47.78
N LYS A 648 38.67 8.50 -48.79
CA LYS A 648 39.93 7.79 -49.12
C LYS A 648 41.11 8.74 -49.46
N LYS A 649 40.91 10.06 -49.58
CA LYS A 649 41.93 11.00 -50.10
C LYS A 649 42.89 11.61 -49.06
N SER A 650 42.81 11.27 -47.78
CA SER A 650 43.86 11.66 -46.82
C SER A 650 44.19 10.53 -45.85
N GLY A 651 45.45 10.10 -45.83
CA GLY A 651 46.00 9.21 -44.80
C GLY A 651 45.92 9.76 -43.37
N ASN A 652 45.33 10.94 -43.18
CA ASN A 652 44.88 11.48 -41.90
C ASN A 652 43.35 11.55 -41.91
N ALA A 653 42.70 10.70 -41.12
CA ALA A 653 41.28 10.82 -40.84
C ALA A 653 41.00 12.23 -40.29
N LYS A 654 40.03 12.96 -40.86
CA LYS A 654 39.51 14.18 -40.22
C LYS A 654 39.09 13.79 -38.80
N LYS A 655 39.73 14.38 -37.77
CA LYS A 655 39.28 14.23 -36.37
C LYS A 655 37.78 14.50 -36.34
N THR A 656 36.97 13.52 -35.99
CA THR A 656 35.54 13.70 -35.78
C THR A 656 35.38 14.70 -34.64
N THR A 657 35.01 15.94 -34.97
CA THR A 657 34.70 16.97 -33.96
C THR A 657 33.35 16.62 -33.35
N MET A 658 33.37 15.93 -32.22
CA MET A 658 32.19 15.55 -31.45
C MET A 658 32.21 16.31 -30.12
N SER A 659 31.04 16.68 -29.60
CA SER A 659 30.93 17.22 -28.25
C SER A 659 31.35 16.17 -27.22
N ASP A 660 31.81 16.60 -26.05
CA ASP A 660 32.23 15.68 -24.99
C ASP A 660 31.06 14.82 -24.51
N ASN A 661 29.84 15.37 -24.52
CA ASN A 661 28.61 14.61 -24.24
C ASN A 661 28.45 13.40 -25.17
N VAL A 662 28.66 13.58 -26.48
CA VAL A 662 28.57 12.51 -27.46
C VAL A 662 29.68 11.50 -27.23
N LYS A 663 30.92 11.95 -26.99
CA LYS A 663 32.07 11.07 -26.75
C LYS A 663 31.84 10.10 -25.59
N GLU A 664 31.33 10.58 -24.46
CA GLU A 664 31.06 9.76 -23.28
C GLU A 664 29.90 8.78 -23.47
N ARG A 665 28.96 9.13 -24.35
CA ARG A 665 27.71 8.38 -24.56
C ARG A 665 27.70 7.47 -25.78
N LEU A 666 28.73 7.53 -26.63
CA LEU A 666 28.87 6.63 -27.79
C LEU A 666 28.86 5.16 -27.40
N MET A 667 29.72 4.76 -26.47
CA MET A 667 29.82 3.36 -26.04
C MET A 667 28.52 2.81 -25.42
N PRO A 668 27.91 3.45 -24.40
CA PRO A 668 26.70 2.90 -23.80
C PRO A 668 25.50 2.90 -24.77
N SER A 669 25.45 3.83 -25.73
CA SER A 669 24.38 3.87 -26.75
C SER A 669 24.32 2.63 -27.65
N LEU A 670 25.41 1.85 -27.72
CA LEU A 670 25.42 0.60 -28.48
C LEU A 670 24.51 -0.47 -27.88
N LEU A 671 24.13 -0.37 -26.59
CA LEU A 671 23.18 -1.28 -25.95
C LEU A 671 21.74 -1.10 -26.45
N PHE A 672 21.38 0.05 -27.02
CA PHE A 672 19.99 0.28 -27.45
C PHE A 672 19.63 -0.60 -28.65
N THR A 673 18.52 -1.32 -28.55
CA THR A 673 18.04 -2.18 -29.63
C THR A 673 17.42 -1.31 -30.72
N LEU A 674 17.84 -1.49 -31.97
CA LEU A 674 17.24 -0.83 -33.13
C LEU A 674 16.44 -1.84 -33.94
N SER A 675 15.31 -1.42 -34.51
CA SER A 675 14.53 -2.27 -35.41
C SER A 675 15.34 -2.65 -36.66
N CYS A 676 14.97 -3.75 -37.31
CA CYS A 676 15.62 -4.18 -38.56
C CYS A 676 15.51 -3.09 -39.64
N ASP A 677 14.35 -2.42 -39.73
CA ASP A 677 14.12 -1.36 -40.71
C ASP A 677 15.00 -0.14 -40.45
N VAL A 678 15.16 0.26 -39.18
CA VAL A 678 16.06 1.36 -38.80
C VAL A 678 17.52 1.00 -39.10
N ARG A 679 17.95 -0.23 -38.82
CA ARG A 679 19.30 -0.70 -39.18
C ARG A 679 19.53 -0.68 -40.68
N LYS A 680 18.58 -1.16 -41.49
CA LYS A 680 18.63 -1.08 -42.95
C LYS A 680 18.65 0.36 -43.45
N LYS A 681 17.91 1.26 -42.79
CA LYS A 681 17.92 2.70 -43.07
C LYS A 681 19.30 3.31 -42.78
N ILE A 682 19.92 2.97 -41.65
CA ILE A 682 21.31 3.37 -41.33
C ILE A 682 22.25 2.83 -42.43
N LEU A 683 22.19 1.54 -42.75
CA LEU A 683 23.02 0.91 -43.78
C LEU A 683 22.89 1.64 -45.13
N ARG A 684 21.66 1.87 -45.61
CA ARG A 684 21.39 2.53 -46.90
C ARG A 684 21.82 3.99 -46.92
N ASP A 685 21.55 4.74 -45.86
CA ASP A 685 21.72 6.20 -45.85
C ASP A 685 23.12 6.63 -45.35
N THR A 686 23.91 5.70 -44.80
CA THR A 686 25.27 5.98 -44.27
C THR A 686 26.38 5.15 -44.93
N ILE A 687 26.06 4.16 -45.76
CA ILE A 687 27.03 3.30 -46.47
C ILE A 687 26.77 3.28 -47.98
N ALA A 688 27.82 3.49 -48.80
CA ALA A 688 27.87 3.16 -50.22
C ALA A 688 28.32 1.70 -50.44
N TYR A 689 27.69 1.01 -51.38
CA TYR A 689 28.18 -0.27 -51.88
C TYR A 689 29.34 -0.02 -52.85
N GLU A 690 30.46 -0.73 -52.69
CA GLU A 690 31.49 -0.76 -53.74
C GLU A 690 30.93 -1.51 -54.94
N GLU A 691 30.79 -0.85 -56.09
CA GLU A 691 30.60 -1.54 -57.37
C GLU A 691 31.80 -2.46 -57.58
N SER A 692 31.52 -3.76 -57.72
CA SER A 692 32.54 -4.76 -58.03
C SER A 692 33.19 -4.40 -59.37
N ASN A 693 34.40 -3.83 -59.33
CA ASN A 693 35.26 -3.69 -60.50
C ASN A 693 35.66 -5.09 -60.98
N SER A 694 34.83 -5.69 -61.83
CA SER A 694 35.23 -6.75 -62.74
C SER A 694 36.17 -6.15 -63.79
N ARG A 695 37.46 -6.00 -63.45
CA ARG A 695 38.50 -5.87 -64.47
C ARG A 695 38.63 -7.22 -65.17
N GLY A 696 37.87 -7.39 -66.24
CA GLY A 696 38.07 -8.44 -67.22
C GLY A 696 39.45 -8.28 -67.87
N HIS A 697 40.11 -9.42 -68.06
CA HIS A 697 41.23 -9.58 -68.96
C HIS A 697 40.88 -9.07 -70.36
N ALA A 698 41.74 -8.21 -70.89
CA ALA A 698 42.05 -8.08 -72.31
C ALA A 698 43.56 -7.86 -72.43
#